data_AF-A0A370TLT0-F1
#
_entry.id   AF-A0A370TLT0-F1
#
_cell.length_a   1.000
_cell.length_b   1.000
_cell.length_c   1.000
_cell.angle_alpha   90.00
_cell.angle_beta   90.00
_cell.angle_gamma   90.00
#
_symmetry.space_group_name_H-M   'P 1'
#
loop_
_entity.id
_entity.type
_entity.pdbx_description
1 polymer ?
#
loop_
_entity_poly.entity_id
_entity_poly.type
_entity_poly.pdbx_seq_one_letter_code
_entity_poly.pdbx_strand_id
1 'polypeptide(L)'
;MTGEWKGGEGDDAVADGRDDRNWLPRHELELERLNQNDGDEMGESESDSERERESDYAPHREKRSIKGPLWIFLATSATLTGRRLLRGDFPFYLVFLLQLAAYCSVAVVAVLLQLRRFRRSKQKDEGGKYTVSEILILAVRLSISACFSALAMLCGAKAVMLYNNLYVLVMLPILTYVCDSVVVRFLHLFRISPQANVTAEWKPLWKTFPISLGVWLAVHEDYRLEIRGIYFALASFLFSSLAMAVHKIGPRIEKGPVSWSSPLYIFLGVGIPILFITLRAAIMYEDLVTATNIANSWSGWSCFVNFAPGAILQIIFNSGMNSAYPYISQYYAGGALDDPAIQSQDAVGSTLHTGLLVMIFGVLSKEYNLIDWIQVLALTLVYVVSVGPEHIGYYPPRFIHFLERMTRRKPQPIRSEPWQFPIVLASTTIVFAILMSSNVMFWVDTVAYNRSLKHWVSPPLNVDTVYRPPRLRSFDIIIAHSDGDPIESIRNVISQYTSVPQIAGFRPSIILYTKQPNLDLNLNLADPRSIRGSFEGDIRVKTLNNTGGVTATYLNHIVNSWESFSQQMLFISTTTSPSSTPLDYSIQRLQDYFIPAGFPLPDALRKTGFLHLGSQETCSCETCKDSLGWEDSFHLISSMWSAARPGNSYKCDQVVVTLGNDFLASAARIRGVPLDVWQVLYDGLTRDTIEYSWAHEEAKFPQFLAAQKREGRWDPNGGVYGKPDSLERPWLGFTIERLWAVLLQCSTPEVAWRCPPPGRSWRLGWEKEDCMCIDEAAI
;
A
#
# COMPACT_ATOMS: atom_id res chain seq x y z
N MET A 1 12.83 -30.15 68.65
CA MET A 1 13.86 -30.05 69.71
C MET A 1 14.40 -28.63 69.64
N THR A 2 13.74 -27.68 70.31
CA THR A 2 13.92 -27.28 71.72
C THR A 2 15.21 -26.50 71.95
N GLY A 3 15.02 -25.27 72.43
CA GLY A 3 15.97 -24.48 73.23
C GLY A 3 16.67 -23.38 72.46
N GLU A 4 16.94 -22.19 73.00
CA GLU A 4 16.66 -21.53 74.28
C GLU A 4 17.35 -20.14 74.10
N TRP A 5 16.67 -19.00 74.20
CA TRP A 5 16.39 -18.18 75.39
C TRP A 5 17.59 -17.62 76.19
N LYS A 6 17.44 -16.32 76.49
CA LYS A 6 18.12 -15.43 77.46
C LYS A 6 19.42 -14.76 76.98
N GLY A 7 19.60 -13.45 77.10
CA GLY A 7 18.90 -12.43 77.90
C GLY A 7 19.96 -11.63 78.68
N GLY A 8 19.82 -10.30 78.75
CA GLY A 8 20.68 -9.45 79.58
C GLY A 8 20.56 -7.97 79.25
N GLU A 9 19.80 -7.25 80.09
CA GLU A 9 19.59 -5.80 80.18
C GLU A 9 20.86 -4.99 80.50
N GLY A 10 20.79 -3.67 80.28
CA GLY A 10 21.42 -2.71 81.21
C GLY A 10 22.10 -1.48 80.59
N ASP A 11 21.28 -0.47 80.30
CA ASP A 11 21.42 0.98 80.54
C ASP A 11 22.76 1.77 80.41
N ASP A 12 22.52 3.00 79.96
CA ASP A 12 23.15 4.29 80.27
C ASP A 12 24.16 4.95 79.32
N ALA A 13 23.86 6.24 79.15
CA ALA A 13 24.41 7.23 78.25
C ALA A 13 25.86 7.64 78.55
N VAL A 14 26.53 8.26 77.57
CA VAL A 14 27.13 9.61 77.65
C VAL A 14 27.94 9.88 76.38
N ALA A 15 27.81 11.11 75.90
CA ALA A 15 28.51 11.67 74.75
C ALA A 15 30.02 11.81 74.97
N ASP A 16 30.81 11.55 73.94
CA ASP A 16 32.09 12.24 73.72
C ASP A 16 32.40 12.27 72.22
N GLY A 17 32.80 13.45 71.74
CA GLY A 17 33.18 13.67 70.36
C GLY A 17 34.58 13.13 70.12
N ARG A 18 34.79 12.51 68.97
CA ARG A 18 36.14 12.40 68.42
C ARG A 18 36.13 12.33 66.90
N ASP A 19 37.02 13.18 66.39
CA ASP A 19 37.30 13.52 65.01
C ASP A 19 38.15 12.40 64.40
N ASP A 20 37.58 11.61 63.50
CA ASP A 20 38.28 10.56 62.75
C ASP A 20 38.08 10.78 61.24
N ARG A 21 38.83 11.73 60.69
CA ARG A 21 39.18 11.77 59.27
C ARG A 21 40.69 11.85 59.13
N ASN A 22 41.34 10.70 59.26
CA ASN A 22 42.76 10.57 58.95
C ASN A 22 43.08 9.17 58.42
N TRP A 23 42.61 8.85 57.21
CA TRP A 23 43.21 7.81 56.37
C TRP A 23 43.00 8.16 54.89
N LEU A 24 43.86 9.05 54.36
CA LEU A 24 44.13 9.14 52.93
C LEU A 24 45.63 8.85 52.69
N PRO A 25 45.98 7.96 51.75
CA PRO A 25 47.37 7.53 51.53
C PRO A 25 48.24 8.65 50.95
N ARG A 26 49.51 8.67 51.37
CA ARG A 26 50.57 9.64 51.04
C ARG A 26 50.84 9.89 49.55
N HIS A 27 50.28 9.11 48.64
CA HIS A 27 50.51 9.21 47.19
C HIS A 27 49.56 10.22 46.49
N GLU A 28 48.44 10.61 47.13
CA GLU A 28 47.54 11.64 46.58
C GLU A 28 48.00 13.07 46.94
N LEU A 29 48.80 13.23 47.99
CA LEU A 29 49.36 14.53 48.42
C LEU A 29 50.58 15.00 47.59
N GLU A 30 51.18 14.11 46.77
CA GLU A 30 52.29 14.47 45.87
C GLU A 30 51.82 14.90 44.47
N LEU A 31 50.60 14.52 44.05
CA LEU A 31 50.02 14.95 42.77
C LEU A 31 49.41 16.36 42.85
N GLU A 32 48.94 16.80 44.03
CA GLU A 32 48.47 18.18 44.22
C GLU A 32 49.61 19.21 44.30
N ARG A 33 50.84 18.80 44.67
CA ARG A 33 51.99 19.71 44.70
C ARG A 33 52.67 19.92 43.35
N LEU A 34 52.48 19.01 42.40
CA LEU A 34 53.05 19.16 41.05
C LEU A 34 52.18 20.01 40.12
N ASN A 35 50.95 20.36 40.53
CA ASN A 35 50.04 21.16 39.71
C ASN A 35 49.92 22.63 40.18
N GLN A 36 50.77 23.06 41.12
CA GLN A 36 50.66 24.37 41.77
C GLN A 36 51.87 25.30 41.53
N ASN A 37 52.78 24.95 40.62
CA ASN A 37 54.07 25.65 40.51
C ASN A 37 54.48 26.16 39.11
N ASP A 38 53.56 26.19 38.14
CA ASP A 38 53.82 26.86 36.85
C ASP A 38 52.72 27.89 36.58
N GLY A 39 53.00 29.17 36.90
CA GLY A 39 52.13 30.25 36.43
C GLY A 39 52.22 31.59 37.16
N ASP A 40 53.41 32.12 37.45
CA ASP A 40 53.59 33.55 37.69
C ASP A 40 54.66 34.07 36.71
N GLU A 41 54.24 34.74 35.63
CA GLU A 41 54.77 36.05 35.21
C GLU A 41 54.14 36.55 33.89
N MET A 42 53.50 37.73 34.02
CA MET A 42 53.28 38.79 33.02
C MET A 42 52.22 38.63 31.91
N GLY A 43 51.13 39.39 32.07
CA GLY A 43 50.22 39.77 30.98
C GLY A 43 48.92 40.45 31.45
N GLU A 44 49.01 41.65 32.03
CA GLU A 44 47.85 42.52 32.28
C GLU A 44 47.20 42.96 30.96
N SER A 45 45.95 42.55 30.71
CA SER A 45 44.83 43.35 30.18
C SER A 45 43.78 42.44 29.54
N GLU A 46 42.69 42.14 30.28
CA GLU A 46 41.32 41.80 29.82
C GLU A 46 40.62 41.02 30.94
N SER A 47 40.01 41.69 31.92
CA SER A 47 39.31 41.01 33.03
C SER A 47 38.00 41.66 33.46
N ASP A 48 37.19 42.10 32.50
CA ASP A 48 35.79 42.50 32.74
C ASP A 48 34.76 41.72 31.89
N SER A 49 35.18 40.70 31.13
CA SER A 49 34.29 39.92 30.24
C SER A 49 34.03 38.47 30.66
N GLU A 50 34.66 37.97 31.73
CA GLU A 50 34.55 36.55 32.12
C GLU A 50 33.61 36.25 33.29
N ARG A 51 33.11 37.26 34.01
CA ARG A 51 32.11 37.05 35.09
C ARG A 51 30.67 36.84 34.61
N GLU A 52 30.40 36.95 33.31
CA GLU A 52 29.06 36.62 32.75
C GLU A 52 28.94 35.19 32.23
N ARG A 53 30.03 34.40 32.12
CA ARG A 53 29.97 33.04 31.53
C ARG A 53 29.67 31.91 32.51
N GLU A 54 29.64 32.15 33.81
CA GLU A 54 29.44 31.09 34.82
C GLU A 54 27.99 30.95 35.34
N SER A 55 27.04 31.74 34.82
CA SER A 55 25.63 31.69 35.24
C SER A 55 24.70 30.81 34.38
N ASP A 56 25.20 30.18 33.31
CA ASP A 56 24.38 29.46 32.32
C ASP A 56 24.31 27.93 32.49
N TYR A 57 24.92 27.35 33.52
CA TYR A 57 24.82 25.90 33.82
C TYR A 57 23.63 25.53 34.73
N ALA A 58 22.49 26.19 34.56
CA ALA A 58 21.24 25.60 35.00
C ALA A 58 20.88 24.49 33.99
N PRO A 59 20.57 23.24 34.40
CA PRO A 59 20.12 22.22 33.46
C PRO A 59 18.83 22.73 32.82
N HIS A 60 18.96 23.25 31.59
CA HIS A 60 17.82 23.69 30.80
C HIS A 60 16.90 22.49 30.69
N ARG A 61 15.76 22.58 31.37
CA ARG A 61 14.67 21.62 31.30
C ARG A 61 14.19 21.60 29.85
N GLU A 62 14.80 20.75 29.02
CA GLU A 62 14.47 20.58 27.62
C GLU A 62 12.96 20.31 27.54
N LYS A 63 12.22 21.31 27.04
CA LYS A 63 10.79 21.16 26.81
C LYS A 63 10.66 20.05 25.78
N ARG A 64 10.08 18.91 26.18
CA ARG A 64 9.78 17.78 25.28
C ARG A 64 9.14 18.30 24.00
N SER A 65 9.82 18.10 22.88
CA SER A 65 9.36 18.55 21.57
C SER A 65 8.10 17.78 21.17
N ILE A 66 6.97 18.48 21.03
CA ILE A 66 5.69 17.90 20.58
C ILE A 66 5.73 17.52 19.08
N LYS A 67 6.77 17.95 18.36
CA LYS A 67 6.86 17.81 16.90
C LYS A 67 6.82 16.36 16.42
N GLY A 68 7.54 15.44 17.07
CA GLY A 68 7.62 14.03 16.67
C GLY A 68 6.25 13.33 16.72
N PRO A 69 5.57 13.30 17.90
CA PRO A 69 4.23 12.72 18.00
C PRO A 69 3.19 13.35 17.07
N LEU A 70 3.25 14.68 16.91
CA LEU A 70 2.34 15.39 16.00
C LEU A 70 2.56 14.96 14.55
N TRP A 71 3.81 14.82 14.12
CA TRP A 71 4.13 14.32 12.79
C TRP A 71 3.59 12.91 12.57
N ILE A 72 3.85 12.01 13.53
CA ILE A 72 3.43 10.61 13.44
C ILE A 72 1.91 10.51 13.22
N PHE A 73 1.12 11.27 13.98
CA PHE A 73 -0.33 11.28 13.86
C PHE A 73 -0.81 11.86 12.52
N LEU A 74 -0.26 13.01 12.11
CA LEU A 74 -0.65 13.67 10.86
C LEU A 74 -0.26 12.85 9.63
N ALA A 75 0.95 12.27 9.63
CA ALA A 75 1.43 11.41 8.55
C ALA A 75 0.57 10.14 8.44
N THR A 76 0.29 9.48 9.57
CA THR A 76 -0.59 8.30 9.60
C THR A 76 -1.97 8.63 9.03
N SER A 77 -2.58 9.72 9.51
CA SER A 77 -3.90 10.14 9.06
C SER A 77 -3.89 10.51 7.57
N ALA A 78 -2.87 11.24 7.09
CA ALA A 78 -2.76 11.64 5.70
C ALA A 78 -2.54 10.45 4.75
N THR A 79 -1.75 9.44 5.17
CA THR A 79 -1.55 8.22 4.38
C THR A 79 -2.84 7.42 4.26
N LEU A 80 -3.61 7.27 5.34
CA LEU A 80 -4.87 6.51 5.34
C LEU A 80 -5.99 7.24 4.60
N THR A 81 -6.13 8.56 4.80
CA THR A 81 -7.10 9.35 4.02
C THR A 81 -6.70 9.39 2.55
N GLY A 82 -5.42 9.58 2.25
CA GLY A 82 -4.87 9.48 0.91
C GLY A 82 -5.22 8.15 0.26
N ARG A 83 -4.88 7.01 0.89
CA ARG A 83 -5.19 5.67 0.36
C ARG A 83 -6.68 5.48 0.05
N ARG A 84 -7.56 5.91 0.96
CA ARG A 84 -9.01 5.82 0.77
C ARG A 84 -9.50 6.62 -0.44
N LEU A 85 -8.96 7.82 -0.64
CA LEU A 85 -9.36 8.73 -1.72
C LEU A 85 -8.74 8.32 -3.06
N LEU A 86 -7.51 7.86 -3.04
CA LEU A 86 -6.75 7.46 -4.22
C LEU A 86 -7.31 6.22 -4.90
N ARG A 87 -8.01 5.34 -4.17
CA ARG A 87 -8.83 4.27 -4.76
C ARG A 87 -9.98 4.79 -5.65
N GLY A 88 -10.27 6.09 -5.65
CA GLY A 88 -11.29 6.74 -6.48
C GLY A 88 -10.75 7.47 -7.72
N ASP A 89 -9.54 7.13 -8.18
CA ASP A 89 -8.96 7.44 -9.50
C ASP A 89 -8.38 8.85 -9.81
N PHE A 90 -8.28 9.80 -8.86
CA PHE A 90 -7.71 11.14 -9.12
C PHE A 90 -6.49 11.54 -8.25
N PRO A 91 -5.34 10.83 -8.34
CA PRO A 91 -4.15 11.13 -7.55
C PRO A 91 -3.59 12.55 -7.66
N PHE A 92 -3.46 13.09 -8.86
CA PHE A 92 -2.80 14.34 -9.15
C PHE A 92 -3.66 15.54 -8.77
N TYR A 93 -4.97 15.49 -9.03
CA TYR A 93 -5.91 16.52 -8.60
C TYR A 93 -6.00 16.58 -7.08
N LEU A 94 -6.02 15.42 -6.39
CA LEU A 94 -6.01 15.37 -4.93
C LEU A 94 -4.75 16.05 -4.36
N VAL A 95 -3.58 15.75 -4.92
CA VAL A 95 -2.30 16.37 -4.51
C VAL A 95 -2.33 17.88 -4.76
N PHE A 96 -2.86 18.32 -5.90
CA PHE A 96 -3.04 19.75 -6.20
C PHE A 96 -3.94 20.44 -5.17
N LEU A 97 -5.10 19.87 -4.84
CA LEU A 97 -6.01 20.44 -3.83
C LEU A 97 -5.39 20.50 -2.44
N LEU A 98 -4.65 19.46 -2.03
CA LEU A 98 -3.93 19.45 -0.75
C LEU A 98 -2.91 20.60 -0.67
N GLN A 99 -2.16 20.82 -1.75
CA GLN A 99 -1.19 21.91 -1.83
C GLN A 99 -1.89 23.27 -1.85
N LEU A 100 -2.93 23.42 -2.67
CA LEU A 100 -3.71 24.65 -2.75
C LEU A 100 -4.25 25.02 -1.36
N ALA A 101 -4.85 24.07 -0.65
CA ALA A 101 -5.36 24.27 0.70
C ALA A 101 -4.24 24.70 1.68
N ALA A 102 -3.07 24.05 1.62
CA ALA A 102 -1.93 24.40 2.45
C ALA A 102 -1.41 25.83 2.18
N TYR A 103 -1.21 26.20 0.92
CA TYR A 103 -0.69 27.51 0.54
C TYR A 103 -1.72 28.63 0.76
N CYS A 104 -3.00 28.40 0.48
CA CYS A 104 -4.07 29.35 0.83
C CYS A 104 -4.11 29.60 2.34
N SER A 105 -3.97 28.55 3.16
CA SER A 105 -3.95 28.70 4.63
C SER A 105 -2.76 29.55 5.09
N VAL A 106 -1.56 29.31 4.54
CA VAL A 106 -0.36 30.10 4.85
C VAL A 106 -0.49 31.55 4.36
N ALA A 107 -1.07 31.77 3.18
CA ALA A 107 -1.31 33.10 2.65
C ALA A 107 -2.26 33.91 3.54
N VAL A 108 -3.36 33.30 4.00
CA VAL A 108 -4.30 33.94 4.95
C VAL A 108 -3.57 34.31 6.25
N VAL A 109 -2.75 33.41 6.80
CA VAL A 109 -1.96 33.71 8.01
C VAL A 109 -0.97 34.85 7.76
N ALA A 110 -0.28 34.85 6.63
CA ALA A 110 0.65 35.93 6.27
C ALA A 110 -0.06 37.28 6.15
N VAL A 111 -1.25 37.33 5.53
CA VAL A 111 -2.08 38.53 5.42
C VAL A 111 -2.56 39.01 6.80
N LEU A 112 -3.03 38.11 7.67
CA LEU A 112 -3.44 38.44 9.04
C LEU A 112 -2.27 39.00 9.86
N LEU A 113 -1.07 38.45 9.70
CA LEU A 113 0.14 38.95 10.35
C LEU A 113 0.55 40.33 9.80
N GLN A 114 0.44 40.57 8.49
CA GLN A 114 0.67 41.88 7.90
C GLN A 114 -0.33 42.91 8.41
N LEU A 115 -1.63 42.58 8.48
CA LEU A 115 -2.66 43.46 9.02
C LEU A 115 -2.40 43.80 10.50
N ARG A 116 -1.92 42.83 11.28
CA ARG A 116 -1.50 43.06 12.68
C ARG A 116 -0.28 43.97 12.78
N ARG A 117 0.68 43.85 11.85
CA ARG A 117 1.85 44.74 11.77
C ARG A 117 1.47 46.14 11.30
N PHE A 118 0.51 46.29 10.39
CA PHE A 118 0.00 47.61 9.99
C PHE A 118 -0.60 48.38 11.18
N ARG A 119 -1.16 47.66 12.17
CA ARG A 119 -1.65 48.24 13.43
C ARG A 119 -0.56 48.56 14.46
N ARG A 120 0.68 48.10 14.29
CA ARG A 120 1.81 48.41 15.20
C ARG A 120 2.75 49.39 14.49
N SER A 121 3.08 50.49 15.16
CA SER A 121 3.97 51.53 14.62
C SER A 121 5.29 50.94 14.12
N LYS A 122 5.75 51.46 12.96
CA LYS A 122 6.95 51.05 12.20
C LYS A 122 8.18 51.02 13.11
N GLN A 123 8.57 49.83 13.56
CA GLN A 123 9.93 49.60 14.06
C GLN A 123 10.84 49.41 12.85
N LYS A 124 11.91 50.21 12.77
CA LYS A 124 12.86 50.23 11.66
C LYS A 124 13.71 48.95 11.76
N ASP A 125 13.42 47.94 10.95
CA ASP A 125 14.25 46.74 10.84
C ASP A 125 15.53 47.10 10.05
N GLU A 126 16.63 47.33 10.75
CA GLU A 126 17.98 47.38 10.20
C GLU A 126 18.48 45.95 9.94
N GLY A 127 17.89 45.30 8.92
CA GLY A 127 18.37 44.01 8.41
C GLY A 127 19.28 44.22 7.21
N GLY A 128 20.47 43.61 7.24
CA GLY A 128 21.42 43.60 6.12
C GLY A 128 20.72 43.22 4.81
N LYS A 129 20.85 44.08 3.79
CA LYS A 129 20.26 43.84 2.46
C LYS A 129 21.10 42.80 1.73
N TYR A 130 20.50 41.65 1.42
CA TYR A 130 21.08 40.67 0.51
C TYR A 130 21.36 41.30 -0.86
N THR A 131 22.44 40.87 -1.50
CA THR A 131 22.72 41.28 -2.89
C THR A 131 21.73 40.62 -3.85
N VAL A 132 21.41 41.27 -4.97
CA VAL A 132 20.46 40.75 -5.96
C VAL A 132 20.90 39.37 -6.50
N SER A 133 22.21 39.15 -6.64
CA SER A 133 22.80 37.87 -7.06
C SER A 133 22.58 36.77 -6.03
N GLU A 134 22.72 37.04 -4.73
CA GLU A 134 22.45 36.05 -3.67
C GLU A 134 20.97 35.66 -3.61
N ILE A 135 20.07 36.64 -3.77
CA ILE A 135 18.62 36.41 -3.83
C ILE A 135 18.28 35.54 -5.05
N LEU A 136 18.88 35.82 -6.21
CA LEU A 136 18.66 35.04 -7.44
C LEU A 136 19.13 33.59 -7.29
N ILE A 137 20.33 33.37 -6.75
CA ILE A 137 20.88 32.03 -6.51
C ILE A 137 19.99 31.26 -5.51
N LEU A 138 19.56 31.93 -4.43
CA LEU A 138 18.66 31.34 -3.45
C LEU A 138 17.31 30.97 -4.08
N ALA A 139 16.73 31.85 -4.88
CA ALA A 139 15.45 31.64 -5.56
C ALA A 139 15.51 30.48 -6.57
N VAL A 140 16.56 30.42 -7.39
CA VAL A 140 16.76 29.34 -8.37
C VAL A 140 16.92 27.99 -7.64
N ARG A 141 17.76 27.93 -6.62
CA ARG A 141 17.98 26.71 -5.83
C ARG A 141 16.68 26.21 -5.20
N LEU A 142 15.96 27.12 -4.53
CA LEU A 142 14.69 26.79 -3.88
C LEU A 142 13.65 26.34 -4.90
N SER A 143 13.60 26.96 -6.08
CA SER A 143 12.68 26.56 -7.16
C SER A 143 13.00 25.16 -7.70
N ILE A 144 14.27 24.83 -7.93
CA ILE A 144 14.67 23.49 -8.40
C ILE A 144 14.33 22.43 -7.34
N SER A 145 14.64 22.70 -6.07
CA SER A 145 14.26 21.84 -4.95
C SER A 145 12.74 21.61 -4.90
N ALA A 146 11.96 22.68 -5.07
CA ALA A 146 10.51 22.63 -5.13
C ALA A 146 9.99 21.74 -6.27
N CYS A 147 10.59 21.82 -7.46
CA CYS A 147 10.22 20.98 -8.60
C CYS A 147 10.41 19.49 -8.31
N PHE A 148 11.55 19.11 -7.70
CA PHE A 148 11.79 17.73 -7.30
C PHE A 148 10.81 17.27 -6.21
N SER A 149 10.50 18.12 -5.22
CA SER A 149 9.49 17.81 -4.20
C SER A 149 8.09 17.61 -4.81
N ALA A 150 7.73 18.40 -5.83
CA ALA A 150 6.46 18.24 -6.55
C ALA A 150 6.38 16.89 -7.27
N LEU A 151 7.44 16.51 -8.00
CA LEU A 151 7.52 15.21 -8.65
C LEU A 151 7.49 14.06 -7.64
N ALA A 152 8.20 14.20 -6.51
CA ALA A 152 8.20 13.21 -5.44
C ALA A 152 6.78 12.97 -4.89
N MET A 153 6.01 14.03 -4.64
CA MET A 153 4.62 13.93 -4.17
C MET A 153 3.70 13.26 -5.20
N LEU A 154 3.82 13.60 -6.49
CA LEU A 154 3.02 13.00 -7.55
C LEU A 154 3.32 11.50 -7.71
N CYS A 155 4.61 11.12 -7.72
CA CYS A 155 5.03 9.72 -7.75
C CYS A 155 4.57 8.98 -6.48
N GLY A 156 4.67 9.60 -5.30
CA GLY A 156 4.22 9.01 -4.04
C GLY A 156 2.71 8.75 -4.02
N ALA A 157 1.90 9.70 -4.49
CA ALA A 157 0.46 9.52 -4.62
C ALA A 157 0.12 8.39 -5.61
N LYS A 158 0.82 8.30 -6.75
CA LYS A 158 0.62 7.21 -7.71
C LYS A 158 1.04 5.85 -7.14
N ALA A 159 2.11 5.80 -6.35
CA ALA A 159 2.52 4.59 -5.64
C ALA A 159 1.45 4.15 -4.62
N VAL A 160 0.94 5.07 -3.80
CA VAL A 160 -0.15 4.78 -2.85
C VAL A 160 -1.42 4.31 -3.55
N MET A 161 -1.68 4.74 -4.79
CA MET A 161 -2.80 4.27 -5.59
C MET A 161 -2.59 2.83 -6.07
N LEU A 162 -1.46 2.55 -6.74
CA LEU A 162 -1.18 1.28 -7.40
C LEU A 162 -0.81 0.14 -6.44
N TYR A 163 -0.21 0.45 -5.29
CA TYR A 163 0.27 -0.60 -4.40
C TYR A 163 -0.89 -1.26 -3.64
N ASN A 164 -1.24 -2.50 -3.97
CA ASN A 164 -2.38 -3.19 -3.35
C ASN A 164 -2.14 -3.53 -1.88
N ASN A 165 -0.93 -3.98 -1.52
CA ASN A 165 -0.56 -4.29 -0.16
C ASN A 165 -0.10 -3.04 0.61
N LEU A 166 -1.03 -2.39 1.34
CA LEU A 166 -0.74 -1.18 2.11
C LEU A 166 0.41 -1.40 3.11
N TYR A 167 0.50 -2.58 3.72
CA TYR A 167 1.46 -2.81 4.79
C TYR A 167 2.89 -2.82 4.27
N VAL A 168 3.15 -3.47 3.14
CA VAL A 168 4.47 -3.47 2.51
C VAL A 168 4.83 -2.06 2.02
N LEU A 169 3.89 -1.35 1.40
CA LEU A 169 4.08 0.05 0.98
C LEU A 169 4.54 0.94 2.14
N VAL A 170 3.98 0.74 3.32
CA VAL A 170 4.27 1.52 4.54
C VAL A 170 5.64 1.19 5.14
N MET A 171 6.25 0.07 4.75
CA MET A 171 7.63 -0.29 5.13
C MET A 171 8.68 0.35 4.20
N LEU A 172 8.30 0.70 2.97
CA LEU A 172 9.20 1.30 1.98
C LEU A 172 9.78 2.68 2.35
N PRO A 173 9.08 3.59 3.05
CA PRO A 173 9.58 4.90 3.46
C PRO A 173 11.01 4.89 4.02
N ILE A 174 11.40 3.89 4.81
CA ILE A 174 12.76 3.82 5.36
C ILE A 174 13.88 3.87 4.28
N LEU A 175 13.58 3.44 3.05
CA LEU A 175 14.51 3.51 1.92
C LEU A 175 14.92 4.93 1.56
N THR A 176 14.17 5.95 1.95
CA THR A 176 14.57 7.34 1.67
C THR A 176 15.82 7.71 2.41
N TYR A 177 16.01 7.23 3.64
CA TYR A 177 17.25 7.48 4.36
C TYR A 177 18.43 6.70 3.78
N VAL A 178 18.16 5.56 3.13
CA VAL A 178 19.16 4.86 2.33
C VAL A 178 19.52 5.70 1.10
N CYS A 179 18.52 6.20 0.37
CA CYS A 179 18.73 7.09 -0.77
C CYS A 179 19.48 8.36 -0.38
N ASP A 180 19.13 9.01 0.73
CA ASP A 180 19.84 10.19 1.25
C ASP A 180 21.31 9.88 1.50
N SER A 181 21.58 8.77 2.18
CA SER A 181 22.94 8.37 2.52
C SER A 181 23.78 8.11 1.27
N VAL A 182 23.19 7.52 0.22
CA VAL A 182 23.86 7.31 -1.07
C VAL A 182 24.05 8.63 -1.83
N VAL A 183 23.01 9.46 -1.95
CA VAL A 183 23.03 10.71 -2.73
C VAL A 183 23.98 11.73 -2.10
N VAL A 184 23.93 11.92 -0.78
CA VAL A 184 24.81 12.88 -0.08
C VAL A 184 26.27 12.45 -0.18
N ARG A 185 26.57 11.15 -0.04
CA ARG A 185 27.94 10.62 -0.24
C ARG A 185 28.42 10.82 -1.67
N PHE A 186 27.56 10.56 -2.66
CA PHE A 186 27.90 10.80 -4.07
C PHE A 186 28.25 12.28 -4.29
N LEU A 187 27.42 13.21 -3.80
CA LEU A 187 27.69 14.65 -3.90
C LEU A 187 28.97 15.09 -3.19
N HIS A 188 29.31 14.45 -2.07
CA HIS A 188 30.57 14.66 -1.38
C HIS A 188 31.77 14.15 -2.20
N LEU A 189 31.68 12.95 -2.78
CA LEU A 189 32.73 12.37 -3.65
C LEU A 189 33.03 13.25 -4.87
N PHE A 190 32.00 13.83 -5.48
CA PHE A 190 32.15 14.76 -6.62
C PHE A 190 32.48 16.20 -6.20
N ARG A 191 32.69 16.48 -4.91
CA ARG A 191 33.00 17.81 -4.35
C ARG A 191 31.96 18.89 -4.72
N ILE A 192 30.72 18.48 -4.98
CA ILE A 192 29.61 19.39 -5.28
C ILE A 192 29.08 20.03 -3.98
N SER A 193 29.20 19.33 -2.85
CA SER A 193 28.84 19.83 -1.52
C SER A 193 30.00 20.63 -0.89
N PRO A 194 29.80 21.90 -0.51
CA PRO A 194 30.85 22.75 0.07
C PRO A 194 31.12 22.50 1.56
N GLN A 195 30.71 21.36 2.13
CA GLN A 195 30.85 21.11 3.56
C GLN A 195 32.30 20.71 3.90
N ALA A 196 33.09 21.69 4.35
CA ALA A 196 34.53 21.56 4.59
C ALA A 196 34.94 20.62 5.75
N ASN A 197 34.01 20.20 6.61
CA ASN A 197 34.32 19.51 7.89
C ASN A 197 33.71 18.11 8.01
N VAL A 198 33.47 17.42 6.90
CA VAL A 198 32.69 16.18 6.89
C VAL A 198 33.60 14.94 6.90
N THR A 199 33.45 14.08 7.89
CA THR A 199 34.17 12.80 7.96
C THR A 199 33.44 11.73 7.13
N ALA A 200 34.08 11.26 6.07
CA ALA A 200 33.58 10.18 5.22
C ALA A 200 34.02 8.81 5.79
N GLU A 201 33.46 8.41 6.93
CA GLU A 201 33.70 7.07 7.47
C GLU A 201 32.88 6.01 6.72
N TRP A 202 33.52 4.89 6.41
CA TRP A 202 32.88 3.74 5.76
C TRP A 202 32.11 2.86 6.75
N LYS A 203 32.48 2.87 8.03
CA LYS A 203 31.83 2.09 9.09
C LYS A 203 30.29 2.25 9.07
N PRO A 204 29.69 3.47 9.08
CA PRO A 204 28.24 3.61 9.16
C PRO A 204 27.44 3.06 7.95
N LEU A 205 28.07 2.79 6.80
CA LEU A 205 27.40 2.12 5.66
C LEU A 205 26.91 0.71 5.98
N TRP A 206 27.40 0.10 7.06
CA TRP A 206 26.97 -1.24 7.43
C TRP A 206 25.46 -1.34 7.63
N LYS A 207 24.75 -0.24 7.96
CA LYS A 207 23.28 -0.21 8.12
C LYS A 207 22.51 -0.18 6.80
N THR A 208 23.07 0.40 5.74
CA THR A 208 22.33 0.57 4.47
C THR A 208 22.05 -0.77 3.81
N PHE A 209 23.03 -1.68 3.79
CA PHE A 209 22.90 -3.02 3.23
C PHE A 209 21.80 -3.87 3.88
N PRO A 210 21.78 -4.12 5.21
CA PRO A 210 20.73 -4.93 5.85
C PRO A 210 19.35 -4.28 5.76
N ILE A 211 19.25 -2.94 5.75
CA ILE A 211 17.96 -2.26 5.55
C ILE A 211 17.45 -2.50 4.12
N SER A 212 18.30 -2.32 3.11
CA SER A 212 17.94 -2.62 1.72
C SER A 212 17.58 -4.08 1.52
N LEU A 213 18.34 -5.00 2.12
CA LEU A 213 18.07 -6.44 2.07
C LEU A 213 16.73 -6.79 2.75
N GLY A 214 16.46 -6.22 3.93
CA GLY A 214 15.21 -6.44 4.64
C GLY A 214 14.00 -5.92 3.87
N VAL A 215 14.08 -4.73 3.29
CA VAL A 215 13.01 -4.20 2.45
C VAL A 215 12.85 -5.03 1.16
N TRP A 216 13.95 -5.46 0.53
CA TRP A 216 13.90 -6.34 -0.62
C TRP A 216 13.20 -7.67 -0.30
N LEU A 217 13.53 -8.30 0.83
CA LEU A 217 12.85 -9.53 1.29
C LEU A 217 11.36 -9.29 1.52
N ALA A 218 10.99 -8.19 2.18
CA ALA A 218 9.58 -7.86 2.43
C ALA A 218 8.78 -7.68 1.13
N VAL A 219 9.39 -7.06 0.12
CA VAL A 219 8.79 -6.84 -1.21
C VAL A 219 8.77 -8.12 -2.04
N HIS A 220 9.82 -8.94 -1.97
CA HIS A 220 9.93 -10.19 -2.70
C HIS A 220 8.86 -11.21 -2.28
N GLU A 221 8.53 -11.26 -0.99
CA GLU A 221 7.49 -12.16 -0.47
C GLU A 221 6.06 -11.59 -0.62
N ASP A 222 5.89 -10.37 -1.14
CA ASP A 222 4.56 -9.77 -1.27
C ASP A 222 3.74 -10.38 -2.42
N TYR A 223 2.87 -11.33 -2.10
CA TYR A 223 2.01 -12.00 -3.09
C TYR A 223 1.13 -11.06 -3.95
N ARG A 224 0.92 -9.80 -3.56
CA ARG A 224 0.15 -8.80 -4.34
C ARG A 224 1.00 -7.69 -4.97
N LEU A 225 2.29 -7.94 -5.13
CA LEU A 225 3.20 -6.93 -5.66
C LEU A 225 2.79 -6.45 -7.05
N GLU A 226 2.63 -5.14 -7.19
CA GLU A 226 2.54 -4.50 -8.49
C GLU A 226 3.83 -3.76 -8.79
N ILE A 227 4.57 -4.22 -9.82
CA ILE A 227 5.90 -3.70 -10.17
C ILE A 227 5.83 -2.19 -10.48
N ARG A 228 4.77 -1.73 -11.14
CA ARG A 228 4.57 -0.29 -11.45
C ARG A 228 4.52 0.56 -10.18
N GLY A 229 3.82 0.08 -9.15
CA GLY A 229 3.75 0.74 -7.85
C GLY A 229 5.13 0.91 -7.20
N ILE A 230 5.99 -0.10 -7.30
CA ILE A 230 7.38 -0.03 -6.79
C ILE A 230 8.19 1.04 -7.52
N TYR A 231 8.13 1.11 -8.85
CA TYR A 231 8.87 2.11 -9.61
C TYR A 231 8.49 3.53 -9.21
N PHE A 232 7.18 3.79 -9.03
CA PHE A 232 6.73 5.09 -8.55
C PHE A 232 7.15 5.37 -7.10
N ALA A 233 7.17 4.36 -6.22
CA ALA A 233 7.66 4.51 -4.85
C ALA A 233 9.16 4.87 -4.81
N LEU A 234 9.99 4.10 -5.53
CA LEU A 234 11.43 4.35 -5.63
C LEU A 234 11.75 5.71 -6.27
N ALA A 235 11.02 6.10 -7.32
CA ALA A 235 11.16 7.42 -7.92
C ALA A 235 10.79 8.54 -6.93
N SER A 236 9.72 8.37 -6.15
CA SER A 236 9.32 9.31 -5.10
C SER A 236 10.43 9.51 -4.07
N PHE A 237 11.06 8.43 -3.62
CA PHE A 237 12.16 8.47 -2.66
C PHE A 237 13.41 9.14 -3.21
N LEU A 238 13.78 8.81 -4.46
CA LEU A 238 14.91 9.42 -5.14
C LEU A 238 14.70 10.92 -5.33
N PHE A 239 13.54 11.35 -5.83
CA PHE A 239 13.23 12.77 -6.01
C PHE A 239 13.16 13.54 -4.68
N SER A 240 12.66 12.91 -3.61
CA SER A 240 12.68 13.51 -2.26
C SER A 240 14.11 13.75 -1.78
N SER A 241 15.00 12.78 -2.00
CA SER A 241 16.42 12.88 -1.64
C SER A 241 17.14 13.95 -2.46
N LEU A 242 16.86 14.02 -3.78
CA LEU A 242 17.42 15.03 -4.69
C LEU A 242 16.93 16.44 -4.35
N ALA A 243 15.64 16.62 -4.04
CA ALA A 243 15.08 17.91 -3.64
C ALA A 243 15.84 18.51 -2.46
N MET A 244 16.17 17.66 -1.47
CA MET A 244 16.86 18.06 -0.25
C MET A 244 18.35 18.26 -0.45
N ALA A 245 18.99 17.42 -1.26
CA ALA A 245 20.36 17.65 -1.70
C ALA A 245 20.52 19.02 -2.37
N VAL A 246 19.65 19.34 -3.34
CA VAL A 246 19.66 20.64 -4.04
C VAL A 246 19.44 21.80 -3.06
N HIS A 247 18.53 21.66 -2.09
CA HIS A 247 18.29 22.68 -1.08
C HIS A 247 19.55 23.04 -0.28
N LYS A 248 20.46 22.07 -0.07
CA LYS A 248 21.69 22.22 0.72
C LYS A 248 22.92 22.60 -0.09
N ILE A 249 22.89 22.52 -1.42
CA ILE A 249 23.99 22.95 -2.30
C ILE A 249 24.10 24.49 -2.25
N GLY A 250 25.31 25.01 -2.05
CA GLY A 250 25.61 26.45 -2.04
C GLY A 250 25.94 27.04 -0.66
N PRO A 251 26.30 28.34 -0.60
CA PRO A 251 26.76 29.00 0.62
C PRO A 251 25.67 29.03 1.70
N ARG A 252 26.08 28.86 2.97
CA ARG A 252 25.20 29.04 4.13
C ARG A 252 24.99 30.54 4.33
N ILE A 253 23.74 30.98 4.20
CA ILE A 253 23.39 32.37 4.51
C ILE A 253 23.32 32.48 6.03
N GLU A 254 24.18 33.32 6.62
CA GLU A 254 24.19 33.57 8.06
C GLU A 254 22.86 34.17 8.53
N LYS A 255 22.40 33.73 9.69
CA LYS A 255 21.11 34.13 10.27
C LYS A 255 21.19 35.57 10.76
N GLY A 256 20.78 36.54 9.93
CA GLY A 256 20.26 37.80 10.44
C GLY A 256 19.05 37.56 11.36
N PRO A 257 18.63 38.53 12.20
CA PRO A 257 17.48 38.38 13.10
C PRO A 257 16.23 38.00 12.29
N VAL A 258 15.78 36.75 12.46
CA VAL A 258 14.73 36.15 11.65
C VAL A 258 13.38 36.75 12.06
N SER A 259 12.94 37.79 11.35
CA SER A 259 11.54 38.20 11.43
C SER A 259 10.67 37.06 10.86
N TRP A 260 9.65 36.65 11.60
CA TRP A 260 8.72 35.54 11.24
C TRP A 260 8.07 35.67 9.84
N SER A 261 8.16 36.84 9.23
CA SER A 261 7.70 37.14 7.88
C SER A 261 8.55 36.49 6.79
N SER A 262 9.87 36.42 6.94
CA SER A 262 10.77 35.93 5.89
C SER A 262 10.54 34.44 5.54
N PRO A 263 10.38 33.52 6.51
CA PRO A 263 10.09 32.11 6.21
C PRO A 263 8.73 31.88 5.54
N LEU A 264 7.71 32.67 5.89
CA LEU A 264 6.37 32.58 5.29
C LEU A 264 6.39 32.99 3.81
N TYR A 265 7.07 34.09 3.46
CA TYR A 265 7.20 34.51 2.07
C TYR A 265 8.05 33.54 1.24
N ILE A 266 9.11 32.99 1.83
CA ILE A 266 9.92 31.94 1.18
C ILE A 266 9.05 30.70 0.91
N PHE A 267 8.24 30.27 1.89
CA PHE A 267 7.32 29.14 1.72
C PHE A 267 6.30 29.40 0.60
N LEU A 268 5.70 30.59 0.55
CA LEU A 268 4.77 30.98 -0.50
C LEU A 268 5.44 31.03 -1.89
N GLY A 269 6.67 31.55 -1.97
CA GLY A 269 7.45 31.58 -3.22
C GLY A 269 7.81 30.19 -3.74
N VAL A 270 8.25 29.29 -2.85
CA VAL A 270 8.52 27.88 -3.15
C VAL A 270 7.25 27.13 -3.59
N GLY A 271 6.08 27.56 -3.12
CA GLY A 271 4.81 26.95 -3.49
C GLY A 271 4.39 27.16 -4.94
N ILE A 272 4.84 28.24 -5.59
CA ILE A 272 4.46 28.56 -6.98
C ILE A 272 4.86 27.45 -7.96
N PRO A 273 6.13 27.01 -8.06
CA PRO A 273 6.51 25.92 -8.97
C PRO A 273 5.81 24.60 -8.61
N ILE A 274 5.56 24.34 -7.33
CA ILE A 274 4.87 23.12 -6.87
C ILE A 274 3.44 23.10 -7.39
N LEU A 275 2.67 24.17 -7.13
CA LEU A 275 1.29 24.31 -7.60
C LEU A 275 1.21 24.24 -9.13
N PHE A 276 2.15 24.86 -9.84
CA PHE A 276 2.19 24.81 -11.30
C PHE A 276 2.39 23.39 -11.82
N ILE A 277 3.35 22.64 -11.26
CA ILE A 277 3.64 21.27 -11.68
C ILE A 277 2.47 20.34 -11.38
N THR A 278 1.87 20.42 -10.19
CA THR A 278 0.76 19.54 -9.82
C THR A 278 -0.53 19.88 -10.54
N LEU A 279 -0.81 21.17 -10.77
CA LEU A 279 -1.90 21.60 -11.64
C LEU A 279 -1.69 21.10 -13.07
N ARG A 280 -0.47 21.24 -13.61
CA ARG A 280 -0.16 20.75 -14.95
C ARG A 280 -0.31 19.23 -15.03
N ALA A 281 0.13 18.50 -14.02
CA ALA A 281 -0.04 17.05 -13.95
C ALA A 281 -1.53 16.66 -13.90
N ALA A 282 -2.33 17.33 -13.05
CA ALA A 282 -3.77 17.11 -12.98
C ALA A 282 -4.48 17.41 -14.32
N ILE A 283 -4.09 18.51 -15.00
CA ILE A 283 -4.65 18.87 -16.31
C ILE A 283 -4.21 17.91 -17.40
N MET A 284 -3.00 17.34 -17.35
CA MET A 284 -2.48 16.49 -18.42
C MET A 284 -2.89 15.03 -18.27
N TYR A 285 -2.80 14.49 -17.07
CA TYR A 285 -2.90 13.05 -16.82
C TYR A 285 -4.19 12.62 -16.13
N GLU A 286 -5.07 13.57 -15.80
CA GLU A 286 -6.35 13.30 -15.15
C GLU A 286 -7.52 14.04 -15.78
N ASP A 287 -8.71 13.53 -15.52
CA ASP A 287 -9.95 14.20 -15.80
C ASP A 287 -10.33 15.15 -14.66
N LEU A 288 -9.93 16.41 -14.82
CA LEU A 288 -10.18 17.46 -13.84
C LEU A 288 -11.66 17.63 -13.50
N VAL A 289 -12.56 17.38 -14.45
CA VAL A 289 -13.99 17.63 -14.27
C VAL A 289 -14.62 16.56 -13.39
N THR A 290 -14.36 15.29 -13.67
CA THR A 290 -14.83 14.20 -12.81
C THR A 290 -14.24 14.34 -11.41
N ALA A 291 -12.95 14.64 -11.32
CA ALA A 291 -12.30 14.85 -10.03
C ALA A 291 -12.93 16.04 -9.25
N THR A 292 -13.27 17.13 -9.94
CA THR A 292 -13.95 18.29 -9.35
C THR A 292 -15.38 17.95 -8.92
N ASN A 293 -16.14 17.20 -9.72
CA ASN A 293 -17.50 16.79 -9.37
C ASN A 293 -17.51 15.85 -8.17
N ILE A 294 -16.56 14.92 -8.10
CA ILE A 294 -16.39 14.06 -6.92
C ILE A 294 -16.04 14.93 -5.71
N ALA A 295 -15.09 15.85 -5.81
CA ALA A 295 -14.74 16.74 -4.71
C ALA A 295 -15.93 17.62 -4.25
N ASN A 296 -16.75 18.12 -5.19
CA ASN A 296 -17.94 18.92 -4.91
C ASN A 296 -19.08 18.12 -4.29
N SER A 297 -19.15 16.80 -4.54
CA SER A 297 -20.14 15.92 -3.91
C SER A 297 -19.91 15.73 -2.41
N TRP A 298 -18.73 16.11 -1.90
CA TRP A 298 -18.38 15.91 -0.51
C TRP A 298 -19.06 16.94 0.39
N SER A 299 -19.57 16.45 1.52
CA SER A 299 -19.97 17.35 2.62
C SER A 299 -18.78 18.16 3.11
N GLY A 300 -19.02 19.36 3.66
CA GLY A 300 -17.96 20.19 4.24
C GLY A 300 -17.14 19.47 5.31
N TRP A 301 -17.78 18.58 6.09
CA TRP A 301 -17.09 17.73 7.06
C TRP A 301 -16.16 16.71 6.41
N SER A 302 -16.64 16.01 5.38
CA SER A 302 -15.82 15.05 4.62
C SER A 302 -14.61 15.75 4.00
N CYS A 303 -14.82 16.93 3.41
CA CYS A 303 -13.75 17.76 2.87
C CYS A 303 -12.70 18.10 3.94
N PHE A 304 -13.13 18.56 5.12
CA PHE A 304 -12.23 18.87 6.23
C PHE A 304 -11.42 17.64 6.70
N VAL A 305 -12.07 16.51 6.96
CA VAL A 305 -11.39 15.29 7.43
C VAL A 305 -10.41 14.74 6.39
N ASN A 306 -10.75 14.85 5.11
CA ASN A 306 -9.93 14.34 4.01
C ASN A 306 -8.69 15.21 3.75
N PHE A 307 -8.84 16.54 3.75
CA PHE A 307 -7.76 17.47 3.38
C PHE A 307 -6.94 17.98 4.56
N ALA A 308 -7.56 18.20 5.74
CA ALA A 308 -6.87 18.88 6.85
C ALA A 308 -5.61 18.16 7.32
N PRO A 309 -5.57 16.82 7.52
CA PRO A 309 -4.36 16.15 7.99
C PRO A 309 -3.18 16.33 7.03
N GLY A 310 -3.42 16.15 5.72
CA GLY A 310 -2.40 16.32 4.69
C GLY A 310 -1.98 17.77 4.53
N ALA A 311 -2.91 18.73 4.53
CA ALA A 311 -2.58 20.14 4.43
C ALA A 311 -1.79 20.64 5.66
N ILE A 312 -2.17 20.23 6.88
CA ILE A 312 -1.44 20.59 8.10
C ILE A 312 -0.05 19.97 8.10
N LEU A 313 0.09 18.71 7.67
CA LEU A 313 1.38 18.06 7.50
C LEU A 313 2.28 18.87 6.56
N GLN A 314 1.73 19.32 5.43
CA GLN A 314 2.44 20.17 4.47
C GLN A 314 2.86 21.51 5.09
N ILE A 315 1.95 22.20 5.80
CA ILE A 315 2.26 23.50 6.43
C ILE A 315 3.38 23.38 7.47
N ILE A 316 3.33 22.35 8.30
CA ILE A 316 4.26 22.21 9.43
C ILE A 316 5.61 21.61 8.99
N PHE A 317 5.61 20.67 8.04
CA PHE A 317 6.76 19.81 7.74
C PHE A 317 7.28 19.89 6.28
N ASN A 318 6.60 20.54 5.32
CA ASN A 318 7.10 20.68 3.93
C ASN A 318 8.14 21.80 3.77
N SER A 319 8.33 22.63 4.80
CA SER A 319 9.47 23.54 4.87
C SER A 319 10.71 22.74 5.26
N GLY A 320 11.74 22.69 4.41
CA GLY A 320 13.02 21.98 4.63
C GLY A 320 13.81 22.37 5.90
N MET A 321 13.21 23.16 6.80
CA MET A 321 13.71 23.52 8.13
C MET A 321 13.11 22.69 9.29
N ASN A 322 12.01 21.96 9.09
CA ASN A 322 11.34 21.18 10.16
C ASN A 322 10.92 19.78 9.72
N SER A 323 11.35 19.30 8.56
CA SER A 323 10.82 18.08 7.96
C SER A 323 11.20 16.83 8.76
N ALA A 324 10.21 15.98 9.04
CA ALA A 324 10.44 14.62 9.52
C ALA A 324 10.74 13.66 8.33
N TYR A 325 11.22 14.22 7.22
CA TYR A 325 11.62 13.53 5.99
C TYR A 325 12.58 14.40 5.17
N PRO A 326 13.43 13.80 4.32
CA PRO A 326 14.69 13.18 4.72
C PRO A 326 15.60 14.08 5.59
N TYR A 327 16.31 13.47 6.53
CA TYR A 327 17.29 14.17 7.40
C TYR A 327 18.69 14.06 6.79
N ILE A 328 19.35 15.20 6.61
CA ILE A 328 20.74 15.29 6.14
C ILE A 328 21.60 15.71 7.32
N SER A 329 22.63 14.91 7.60
CA SER A 329 23.59 15.23 8.67
C SER A 329 24.31 16.54 8.41
N GLN A 330 24.62 17.28 9.48
CA GLN A 330 25.46 18.46 9.40
C GLN A 330 26.95 18.15 9.55
N TYR A 331 27.28 16.98 10.08
CA TYR A 331 28.63 16.59 10.50
C TYR A 331 29.16 15.36 9.75
N TYR A 332 28.28 14.48 9.28
CA TYR A 332 28.64 13.23 8.59
C TYR A 332 28.32 13.29 7.10
N ALA A 333 29.10 12.56 6.29
CA ALA A 333 28.91 12.50 4.82
C ALA A 333 27.65 11.75 4.40
N GLY A 334 26.89 11.22 5.37
CA GLY A 334 25.71 10.41 5.17
C GLY A 334 24.40 11.07 5.58
N GLY A 335 23.31 10.34 5.38
CA GLY A 335 21.97 10.74 5.80
C GLY A 335 21.70 10.37 7.26
N ALA A 336 20.42 10.33 7.62
CA ALA A 336 19.95 10.03 8.98
C ALA A 336 20.43 8.69 9.56
N LEU A 337 20.67 7.69 8.72
CA LEU A 337 21.11 6.36 9.18
C LEU A 337 22.55 6.36 9.70
N ASP A 338 23.37 7.26 9.14
CA ASP A 338 24.81 7.35 9.40
C ASP A 338 25.14 8.31 10.56
N ASP A 339 24.23 9.24 10.88
CA ASP A 339 24.42 10.23 11.93
C ASP A 339 23.99 9.67 13.31
N PRO A 340 24.86 9.66 14.33
CA PRO A 340 24.51 9.26 15.70
C PRO A 340 23.71 10.31 16.48
N ALA A 341 23.44 11.50 15.93
CA ALA A 341 22.70 12.54 16.61
C ALA A 341 21.29 12.08 17.06
N ILE A 342 20.81 12.57 18.20
CA ILE A 342 19.46 12.26 18.71
C ILE A 342 18.39 12.64 17.69
N GLN A 343 18.58 13.73 16.96
CA GLN A 343 17.64 14.22 15.95
C GLN A 343 17.51 13.30 14.73
N SER A 344 18.58 12.63 14.31
CA SER A 344 18.53 11.68 13.18
C SER A 344 17.81 10.40 13.60
N GLN A 345 18.09 9.91 14.81
CA GLN A 345 17.44 8.75 15.40
C GLN A 345 15.94 8.99 15.64
N ASP A 346 15.56 10.19 16.10
CA ASP A 346 14.16 10.59 16.26
C ASP A 346 13.42 10.63 14.91
N ALA A 347 14.08 11.06 13.83
CA ALA A 347 13.49 11.07 12.49
C ALA A 347 13.23 9.64 11.97
N VAL A 348 14.24 8.78 12.04
CA VAL A 348 14.14 7.36 11.65
C VAL A 348 13.09 6.63 12.49
N GLY A 349 13.13 6.83 13.82
CA GLY A 349 12.16 6.26 14.75
C GLY A 349 10.74 6.74 14.47
N SER A 350 10.54 8.03 14.21
CA SER A 350 9.23 8.58 13.86
C SER A 350 8.68 7.92 12.59
N THR A 351 9.48 7.75 11.54
CA THR A 351 9.05 7.10 10.29
C THR A 351 8.62 5.66 10.51
N LEU A 352 9.39 4.89 11.29
CA LEU A 352 9.03 3.52 11.66
C LEU A 352 7.76 3.46 12.51
N HIS A 353 7.58 4.39 13.45
CA HIS A 353 6.38 4.48 14.26
C HIS A 353 5.14 4.88 13.45
N THR A 354 5.27 5.81 12.50
CA THR A 354 4.21 6.09 11.52
C THR A 354 3.85 4.83 10.77
N GLY A 355 4.85 4.04 10.35
CA GLY A 355 4.58 2.80 9.66
C GLY A 355 3.76 1.81 10.48
N LEU A 356 4.14 1.60 11.74
CA LEU A 356 3.39 0.78 12.70
C LEU A 356 1.97 1.28 12.94
N LEU A 357 1.77 2.60 13.08
CA LEU A 357 0.42 3.14 13.26
C LEU A 357 -0.42 3.03 12.00
N VAL A 358 0.13 3.25 10.81
CA VAL A 358 -0.61 3.02 9.56
C VAL A 358 -0.99 1.55 9.42
N MET A 359 -0.16 0.61 9.85
CA MET A 359 -0.56 -0.80 9.92
C MET A 359 -1.76 -1.00 10.85
N ILE A 360 -1.67 -0.54 12.11
CA ILE A 360 -2.74 -0.72 13.11
C ILE A 360 -4.05 -0.05 12.68
N PHE A 361 -4.01 1.20 12.24
CA PHE A 361 -5.21 1.91 11.79
C PHE A 361 -5.67 1.47 10.39
N GLY A 362 -4.76 0.98 9.54
CA GLY A 362 -5.05 0.36 8.25
C GLY A 362 -5.86 -0.92 8.40
N VAL A 363 -5.54 -1.72 9.42
CA VAL A 363 -6.37 -2.87 9.85
C VAL A 363 -7.78 -2.42 10.18
N LEU A 364 -7.99 -1.22 10.71
CA LEU A 364 -9.34 -0.68 10.98
C LEU A 364 -10.01 -0.10 9.73
N SER A 365 -9.27 0.25 8.67
CA SER A 365 -9.76 0.97 7.49
C SER A 365 -10.19 0.09 6.29
N LYS A 366 -10.51 -1.19 6.53
CA LYS A 366 -11.04 -2.15 5.51
C LYS A 366 -10.00 -2.61 4.47
N GLU A 367 -8.73 -2.65 4.83
CA GLU A 367 -7.71 -3.30 3.98
C GLU A 367 -7.82 -4.83 4.02
N TYR A 368 -7.62 -5.48 2.86
CA TYR A 368 -7.77 -6.92 2.64
C TYR A 368 -6.44 -7.56 2.23
N ASN A 369 -5.41 -7.49 3.07
CA ASN A 369 -4.07 -8.02 2.75
C ASN A 369 -3.52 -8.85 3.90
N LEU A 370 -2.86 -9.95 3.56
CA LEU A 370 -2.10 -10.77 4.50
C LEU A 370 -0.63 -10.38 4.48
N ILE A 371 0.08 -10.71 5.56
CA ILE A 371 1.53 -10.58 5.66
C ILE A 371 2.09 -11.94 6.09
N ASP A 372 3.23 -12.33 5.52
CA ASP A 372 3.95 -13.54 5.90
C ASP A 372 4.97 -13.26 7.03
N TRP A 373 5.31 -14.29 7.81
CA TRP A 373 6.33 -14.24 8.85
C TRP A 373 7.68 -13.74 8.33
N ILE A 374 8.06 -14.10 7.10
CA ILE A 374 9.31 -13.59 6.49
C ILE A 374 9.28 -12.07 6.38
N GLN A 375 8.16 -11.50 5.94
CA GLN A 375 7.99 -10.05 5.82
C GLN A 375 8.02 -9.37 7.20
N VAL A 376 7.38 -9.96 8.20
CA VAL A 376 7.39 -9.44 9.58
C VAL A 376 8.77 -9.50 10.23
N LEU A 377 9.49 -10.61 10.03
CA LEU A 377 10.87 -10.76 10.51
C LEU A 377 11.80 -9.77 9.81
N ALA A 378 11.66 -9.59 8.50
CA ALA A 378 12.42 -8.60 7.73
C ALA A 378 12.14 -7.18 8.21
N LEU A 379 10.88 -6.82 8.46
CA LEU A 379 10.50 -5.53 9.03
C LEU A 379 11.10 -5.33 10.43
N THR A 380 11.01 -6.34 11.27
CA THR A 380 11.53 -6.29 12.64
C THR A 380 13.05 -6.13 12.63
N LEU A 381 13.74 -6.81 11.70
CA LEU A 381 15.17 -6.64 11.49
C LEU A 381 15.51 -5.21 11.04
N VAL A 382 14.77 -4.66 10.06
CA VAL A 382 14.92 -3.27 9.62
C VAL A 382 14.74 -2.31 10.79
N TYR A 383 13.75 -2.54 11.64
CA TYR A 383 13.50 -1.74 12.84
C TYR A 383 14.68 -1.81 13.83
N VAL A 384 15.14 -3.02 14.16
CA VAL A 384 16.24 -3.24 15.12
C VAL A 384 17.54 -2.61 14.61
N VAL A 385 17.87 -2.76 13.32
CA VAL A 385 19.06 -2.17 12.71
C VAL A 385 18.99 -0.64 12.67
N SER A 386 17.81 -0.10 12.39
CA SER A 386 17.60 1.35 12.24
C SER A 386 17.67 2.08 13.58
N VAL A 387 16.98 1.56 14.61
CA VAL A 387 16.89 2.16 15.95
C VAL A 387 18.12 1.82 16.80
N GLY A 388 18.63 0.60 16.66
CA GLY A 388 19.77 0.09 17.42
C GLY A 388 19.37 -0.52 18.78
N PRO A 389 20.12 -1.53 19.24
CA PRO A 389 19.79 -2.28 20.47
C PRO A 389 19.89 -1.39 21.72
N GLU A 390 20.80 -0.41 21.75
CA GLU A 390 20.95 0.57 22.85
C GLU A 390 19.66 1.30 23.17
N HIS A 391 18.95 1.79 22.15
CA HIS A 391 17.68 2.48 22.32
C HIS A 391 16.54 1.55 22.71
N ILE A 392 16.53 0.33 22.18
CA ILE A 392 15.54 -0.69 22.51
C ILE A 392 15.68 -1.11 23.98
N GLY A 393 16.91 -1.24 24.49
CA GLY A 393 17.20 -1.53 25.89
C GLY A 393 16.64 -0.50 26.87
N TYR A 394 16.37 0.73 26.42
CA TYR A 394 15.73 1.77 27.22
C TYR A 394 14.19 1.70 27.26
N TYR A 395 13.54 0.86 26.46
CA TYR A 395 12.07 0.75 26.50
C TYR A 395 11.53 0.18 27.82
N PRO A 396 12.05 -0.95 28.36
CA PRO A 396 11.59 -1.46 29.64
C PRO A 396 11.69 -0.45 30.80
N PRO A 397 12.82 0.24 31.05
CA PRO A 397 12.88 1.21 32.14
C PRO A 397 11.98 2.44 31.90
N ARG A 398 11.81 2.89 30.65
CA ARG A 398 10.83 3.96 30.33
C ARG A 398 9.40 3.53 30.63
N PHE A 399 9.06 2.28 30.32
CA PHE A 399 7.74 1.72 30.60
C PHE A 399 7.49 1.55 32.10
N ILE A 400 8.47 1.02 32.85
CA ILE A 400 8.41 0.93 34.32
C ILE A 400 8.22 2.32 34.92
N HIS A 401 9.01 3.32 34.49
CA HIS A 401 8.86 4.69 34.96
C HIS A 401 7.47 5.28 34.63
N PHE A 402 6.91 4.94 33.47
CA PHE A 402 5.56 5.36 33.11
C PHE A 402 4.50 4.73 34.02
N LEU A 403 4.57 3.42 34.30
CA LEU A 403 3.69 2.74 35.24
C LEU A 403 3.85 3.26 36.67
N GLU A 404 5.08 3.50 37.11
CA GLU A 404 5.37 4.11 38.40
C GLU A 404 4.81 5.52 38.49
N ARG A 405 4.87 6.31 37.42
CA ARG A 405 4.25 7.65 37.37
C ARG A 405 2.73 7.59 37.43
N MET A 406 2.11 6.56 36.83
CA MET A 406 0.66 6.35 36.93
C MET A 406 0.24 5.88 38.33
N THR A 407 1.09 5.11 39.02
CA THR A 407 0.76 4.52 40.33
C THR A 407 1.25 5.33 41.53
N ARG A 408 2.33 6.10 41.39
CA ARG A 408 2.98 6.88 42.46
C ARG A 408 3.14 8.35 42.05
N ARG A 409 2.85 9.26 42.98
CA ARG A 409 2.96 10.72 42.76
C ARG A 409 4.40 11.26 42.74
N LYS A 410 5.39 10.48 43.20
CA LYS A 410 6.81 10.89 43.24
C LYS A 410 7.68 9.86 42.51
N PRO A 411 8.23 10.18 41.32
CA PRO A 411 9.12 9.28 40.59
C PRO A 411 10.47 9.18 41.32
N GLN A 412 10.99 7.96 41.46
CA GLN A 412 12.39 7.74 41.85
C GLN A 412 13.27 7.77 40.59
N PRO A 413 14.48 8.35 40.66
CA PRO A 413 15.40 8.34 39.53
C PRO A 413 15.90 6.91 39.28
N ILE A 414 15.57 6.35 38.12
CA ILE A 414 16.06 5.04 37.68
C ILE A 414 17.52 5.20 37.25
N ARG A 415 18.42 4.40 37.82
CA ARG A 415 19.82 4.31 37.36
C ARG A 415 19.85 3.54 36.04
N SER A 416 20.51 4.10 35.02
CA SER A 416 20.61 3.57 33.65
C SER A 416 21.54 2.35 33.51
N GLU A 417 22.32 2.05 34.54
CA GLU A 417 23.48 1.14 34.47
C GLU A 417 23.18 -0.35 34.16
N PRO A 418 22.12 -1.02 34.69
CA PRO A 418 21.94 -2.44 34.42
C PRO A 418 21.42 -2.74 33.00
N TRP A 419 20.84 -1.75 32.32
CA TRP A 419 20.20 -1.94 31.00
C TRP A 419 21.20 -1.88 29.84
N GLN A 420 22.42 -1.43 30.10
CA GLN A 420 23.48 -1.31 29.09
C GLN A 420 24.40 -2.52 29.03
N PHE A 421 24.25 -3.51 29.94
CA PHE A 421 25.04 -4.73 29.86
C PHE A 421 24.73 -5.49 28.57
N PRO A 422 25.74 -6.01 27.85
CA PRO A 422 25.56 -6.61 26.53
C PRO A 422 24.58 -7.79 26.52
N ILE A 423 24.56 -8.58 27.59
CA ILE A 423 23.61 -9.70 27.76
C ILE A 423 22.17 -9.19 27.92
N VAL A 424 21.97 -8.16 28.75
CA VAL A 424 20.66 -7.54 28.96
C VAL A 424 20.19 -6.89 27.67
N LEU A 425 21.09 -6.21 26.96
CA LEU A 425 20.80 -5.57 25.69
C LEU A 425 20.39 -6.57 24.60
N ALA A 426 21.14 -7.67 24.47
CA ALA A 426 20.81 -8.75 23.54
C ALA A 426 19.46 -9.40 23.90
N SER A 427 19.24 -9.72 25.18
CA SER A 427 17.99 -10.34 25.63
C SER A 427 16.77 -9.44 25.42
N THR A 428 16.88 -8.15 25.78
CA THR A 428 15.80 -7.16 25.57
C THR A 428 15.52 -6.93 24.09
N THR A 429 16.54 -6.92 23.23
CA THR A 429 16.38 -6.80 21.78
C THR A 429 15.69 -8.04 21.19
N ILE A 430 16.06 -9.25 21.62
CA ILE A 430 15.41 -10.49 21.16
C ILE A 430 13.94 -10.53 21.61
N VAL A 431 13.67 -10.24 22.88
CA VAL A 431 12.29 -10.19 23.41
C VAL A 431 11.47 -9.14 22.67
N PHE A 432 12.04 -7.95 22.42
CA PHE A 432 11.39 -6.91 21.64
C PHE A 432 11.07 -7.40 20.22
N ALA A 433 12.02 -8.04 19.54
CA ALA A 433 11.83 -8.54 18.19
C ALA A 433 10.70 -9.58 18.12
N ILE A 434 10.65 -10.51 19.08
CA ILE A 434 9.59 -11.52 19.18
C ILE A 434 8.24 -10.84 19.43
N LEU A 435 8.15 -9.96 20.44
CA LEU A 435 6.90 -9.28 20.79
C LEU A 435 6.38 -8.42 19.64
N MET A 436 7.24 -7.65 18.98
CA MET A 436 6.86 -6.83 17.82
C MET A 436 6.40 -7.70 16.66
N SER A 437 7.13 -8.78 16.34
CA SER A 437 6.76 -9.69 15.25
C SER A 437 5.40 -10.35 15.51
N SER A 438 5.20 -10.90 16.71
CA SER A 438 3.93 -11.50 17.10
C SER A 438 2.79 -10.48 17.14
N ASN A 439 3.05 -9.24 17.55
CA ASN A 439 2.04 -8.19 17.57
C ASN A 439 1.61 -7.78 16.15
N VAL A 440 2.57 -7.59 15.24
CA VAL A 440 2.28 -7.27 13.83
C VAL A 440 1.46 -8.38 13.18
N MET A 441 1.88 -9.64 13.36
CA MET A 441 1.13 -10.80 12.86
C MET A 441 -0.28 -10.86 13.46
N PHE A 442 -0.42 -10.68 14.77
CA PHE A 442 -1.72 -10.68 15.43
C PHE A 442 -2.66 -9.60 14.87
N TRP A 443 -2.17 -8.38 14.67
CA TRP A 443 -3.00 -7.29 14.11
C TRP A 443 -3.36 -7.52 12.66
N VAL A 444 -2.39 -7.87 11.82
CA VAL A 444 -2.60 -7.93 10.37
C VAL A 444 -3.28 -9.21 9.93
N ASP A 445 -2.86 -10.35 10.47
CA ASP A 445 -3.43 -11.65 10.09
C ASP A 445 -4.69 -11.91 10.91
N THR A 446 -4.61 -11.91 12.24
CA THR A 446 -5.75 -12.32 13.08
C THR A 446 -6.85 -11.26 13.20
N VAL A 447 -6.52 -10.03 13.60
CA VAL A 447 -7.53 -8.99 13.87
C VAL A 447 -8.16 -8.49 12.56
N ALA A 448 -7.37 -8.27 11.51
CA ALA A 448 -7.88 -7.79 10.23
C ALA A 448 -8.79 -8.81 9.57
N TYR A 449 -8.38 -10.09 9.53
CA TYR A 449 -9.20 -11.18 8.99
C TYR A 449 -10.48 -11.36 9.79
N ASN A 450 -10.42 -11.48 11.13
CA ASN A 450 -11.61 -11.65 11.97
C ASN A 450 -12.62 -10.50 11.85
N ARG A 451 -12.14 -9.26 11.70
CA ARG A 451 -13.02 -8.11 11.46
C ARG A 451 -13.67 -8.23 10.07
N SER A 452 -12.89 -8.59 9.06
CA SER A 452 -13.39 -8.78 7.69
C SER A 452 -14.49 -9.82 7.66
N LEU A 453 -14.29 -10.97 8.30
CA LEU A 453 -15.26 -12.06 8.39
C LEU A 453 -16.65 -11.62 8.86
N LYS A 454 -16.77 -10.54 9.64
CA LYS A 454 -18.09 -9.99 10.06
C LYS A 454 -18.90 -9.40 8.90
N HIS A 455 -18.22 -8.97 7.83
CA HIS A 455 -18.81 -8.39 6.63
C HIS A 455 -18.91 -9.40 5.49
N TRP A 456 -18.28 -10.57 5.63
CA TRP A 456 -18.43 -11.67 4.68
C TRP A 456 -19.51 -12.61 5.20
N VAL A 457 -20.57 -12.73 4.41
CA VAL A 457 -21.54 -13.79 4.63
C VAL A 457 -21.10 -14.98 3.79
N SER A 458 -20.90 -16.14 4.43
CA SER A 458 -20.69 -17.42 3.75
C SER A 458 -21.92 -18.30 3.94
N PRO A 459 -23.00 -18.11 3.14
CA PRO A 459 -24.13 -19.03 3.13
C PRO A 459 -23.67 -20.45 2.76
N PRO A 460 -24.45 -21.48 3.15
CA PRO A 460 -24.20 -22.83 2.67
C PRO A 460 -24.22 -22.86 1.14
N LEU A 461 -23.31 -23.65 0.58
CA LEU A 461 -23.17 -23.82 -0.86
C LEU A 461 -24.40 -24.53 -1.42
N ASN A 462 -25.04 -23.95 -2.44
CA ASN A 462 -26.12 -24.59 -3.18
C ASN A 462 -25.54 -25.24 -4.45
N VAL A 463 -25.27 -26.54 -4.40
CA VAL A 463 -24.75 -27.33 -5.53
C VAL A 463 -25.73 -28.44 -5.92
N ASP A 464 -25.82 -28.73 -7.22
CA ASP A 464 -26.58 -29.88 -7.70
C ASP A 464 -25.79 -31.16 -7.45
N THR A 465 -26.18 -31.91 -6.42
CA THR A 465 -25.61 -33.22 -6.07
C THR A 465 -26.33 -34.37 -6.76
N VAL A 466 -27.41 -34.11 -7.50
CA VAL A 466 -28.25 -35.12 -8.15
C VAL A 466 -27.77 -35.39 -9.57
N TYR A 467 -27.29 -34.36 -10.26
CA TYR A 467 -26.80 -34.46 -11.62
C TYR A 467 -25.65 -35.47 -11.76
N ARG A 468 -25.73 -36.30 -12.82
CA ARG A 468 -24.66 -37.23 -13.19
C ARG A 468 -24.26 -36.97 -14.65
N PRO A 469 -22.97 -36.69 -14.92
CA PRO A 469 -22.53 -36.41 -16.28
C PRO A 469 -22.69 -37.66 -17.17
N PRO A 470 -23.05 -37.49 -18.47
CA PRO A 470 -23.23 -38.62 -19.40
C PRO A 470 -21.98 -39.50 -19.56
N ARG A 471 -20.80 -38.92 -19.36
CA ARG A 471 -19.51 -39.60 -19.43
C ARG A 471 -18.75 -39.41 -18.11
N LEU A 472 -18.38 -40.53 -17.48
CA LEU A 472 -17.49 -40.52 -16.33
C LEU A 472 -16.11 -39.99 -16.75
N ARG A 473 -15.47 -39.18 -15.89
CA ARG A 473 -14.16 -38.56 -16.18
C ARG A 473 -14.18 -37.68 -17.44
N SER A 474 -15.27 -36.92 -17.63
CA SER A 474 -15.41 -35.97 -18.74
C SER A 474 -14.88 -34.60 -18.36
N PHE A 475 -14.18 -33.99 -19.31
CA PHE A 475 -13.69 -32.61 -19.23
C PHE A 475 -13.91 -31.94 -20.58
N ASP A 476 -14.61 -30.81 -20.61
CA ASP A 476 -14.82 -30.06 -21.85
C ASP A 476 -14.09 -28.72 -21.80
N ILE A 477 -13.52 -28.33 -22.94
CA ILE A 477 -12.95 -27.01 -23.18
C ILE A 477 -13.90 -26.26 -24.11
N ILE A 478 -14.54 -25.22 -23.57
CA ILE A 478 -15.48 -24.35 -24.27
C ILE A 478 -14.71 -23.12 -24.73
N ILE A 479 -14.51 -23.01 -26.04
CA ILE A 479 -13.79 -21.89 -26.65
C ILE A 479 -14.81 -20.94 -27.28
N ALA A 480 -14.81 -19.68 -26.84
CA ALA A 480 -15.57 -18.61 -27.49
C ALA A 480 -14.66 -17.83 -28.43
N HIS A 481 -14.95 -17.94 -29.72
CA HIS A 481 -14.27 -17.23 -30.80
C HIS A 481 -15.13 -16.05 -31.29
N SER A 482 -14.63 -14.83 -31.05
CA SER A 482 -15.30 -13.61 -31.47
C SER A 482 -15.08 -13.30 -32.95
N ASP A 483 -15.99 -12.54 -33.54
CA ASP A 483 -15.82 -12.08 -34.91
C ASP A 483 -14.62 -11.12 -35.02
N GLY A 484 -13.81 -11.32 -36.07
CA GLY A 484 -12.57 -10.58 -36.30
C GLY A 484 -11.32 -11.13 -35.58
N ASP A 485 -11.45 -12.10 -34.66
CA ASP A 485 -10.28 -12.76 -34.06
C ASP A 485 -9.57 -13.65 -35.11
N PRO A 486 -8.23 -13.76 -35.08
CA PRO A 486 -7.50 -14.59 -36.03
C PRO A 486 -7.65 -16.07 -35.69
N ILE A 487 -7.81 -16.93 -36.69
CA ILE A 487 -7.92 -18.41 -36.51
C ILE A 487 -6.70 -18.98 -35.74
N GLU A 488 -5.53 -18.36 -35.86
CA GLU A 488 -4.32 -18.78 -35.12
C GLU A 488 -4.50 -18.71 -33.60
N SER A 489 -5.31 -17.77 -33.10
CA SER A 489 -5.63 -17.67 -31.67
C SER A 489 -6.30 -18.95 -31.14
N ILE A 490 -7.13 -19.59 -31.96
CA ILE A 490 -7.80 -20.85 -31.62
C ILE A 490 -6.76 -21.95 -31.45
N ARG A 491 -5.79 -22.07 -32.36
CA ARG A 491 -4.70 -23.06 -32.28
C ARG A 491 -3.85 -22.86 -31.04
N ASN A 492 -3.51 -21.60 -30.73
CA ASN A 492 -2.73 -21.26 -29.56
C ASN A 492 -3.45 -21.65 -28.27
N VAL A 493 -4.74 -21.32 -28.15
CA VAL A 493 -5.55 -21.70 -26.99
C VAL A 493 -5.65 -23.22 -26.88
N ILE A 494 -5.98 -23.93 -27.96
CA ILE A 494 -6.08 -25.40 -27.97
C ILE A 494 -4.76 -26.03 -27.53
N SER A 495 -3.65 -25.67 -28.20
CA SER A 495 -2.35 -26.28 -27.93
C SER A 495 -1.87 -26.04 -26.50
N GLN A 496 -2.02 -24.83 -25.96
CA GLN A 496 -1.56 -24.51 -24.61
C GLN A 496 -2.39 -25.19 -23.53
N TYR A 497 -3.72 -25.10 -23.58
CA TYR A 497 -4.57 -25.68 -22.53
C TYR A 497 -4.60 -27.20 -22.57
N THR A 498 -4.50 -27.80 -23.76
CA THR A 498 -4.41 -29.27 -23.86
C THR A 498 -3.02 -29.81 -23.50
N SER A 499 -1.98 -28.96 -23.46
CA SER A 499 -0.65 -29.34 -22.95
C SER A 499 -0.57 -29.43 -21.43
N VAL A 500 -1.54 -28.85 -20.71
CA VAL A 500 -1.58 -28.89 -19.24
C VAL A 500 -1.78 -30.34 -18.78
N PRO A 501 -0.84 -30.95 -18.03
CA PRO A 501 -0.90 -32.38 -17.69
C PRO A 501 -2.20 -32.80 -17.00
N GLN A 502 -2.72 -31.94 -16.12
CA GLN A 502 -3.98 -32.14 -15.40
C GLN A 502 -5.19 -32.19 -16.32
N ILE A 503 -5.15 -31.56 -17.49
CA ILE A 503 -6.22 -31.57 -18.51
C ILE A 503 -5.97 -32.69 -19.52
N ALA A 504 -4.74 -32.82 -20.02
CA ALA A 504 -4.34 -33.82 -21.00
C ALA A 504 -4.75 -35.25 -20.59
N GLY A 505 -4.61 -35.56 -19.29
CA GLY A 505 -4.98 -36.85 -18.71
C GLY A 505 -6.49 -37.21 -18.80
N PHE A 506 -7.36 -36.26 -19.13
CA PHE A 506 -8.80 -36.48 -19.31
C PHE A 506 -9.19 -36.71 -20.78
N ARG A 507 -8.28 -36.49 -21.74
CA ARG A 507 -8.60 -36.45 -23.17
C ARG A 507 -9.82 -35.54 -23.43
N PRO A 508 -9.67 -34.23 -23.17
CA PRO A 508 -10.79 -33.31 -23.15
C PRO A 508 -11.52 -33.27 -24.49
N SER A 509 -12.82 -32.94 -24.47
CA SER A 509 -13.54 -32.62 -25.70
C SER A 509 -13.57 -31.11 -25.90
N ILE A 510 -13.37 -30.64 -27.13
CA ILE A 510 -13.32 -29.21 -27.43
C ILE A 510 -14.62 -28.80 -28.11
N ILE A 511 -15.31 -27.80 -27.55
CA ILE A 511 -16.50 -27.21 -28.14
C ILE A 511 -16.16 -25.77 -28.49
N LEU A 512 -15.96 -25.53 -29.79
CA LEU A 512 -15.65 -24.22 -30.34
C LEU A 512 -16.95 -23.54 -30.78
N TYR A 513 -17.30 -22.45 -30.12
CA TYR A 513 -18.35 -21.56 -30.56
C TYR A 513 -17.73 -20.40 -31.32
N THR A 514 -18.14 -20.19 -32.56
CA THR A 514 -17.63 -19.10 -33.40
C THR A 514 -18.74 -18.13 -33.76
N LYS A 515 -18.43 -16.83 -33.68
CA LYS A 515 -19.31 -15.76 -34.15
C LYS A 515 -18.93 -15.24 -35.53
N GLN A 516 -17.86 -15.78 -36.11
CA GLN A 516 -17.43 -15.43 -37.45
C GLN A 516 -18.35 -16.11 -38.48
N PRO A 517 -19.02 -15.35 -39.36
CA PRO A 517 -19.93 -15.92 -40.35
C PRO A 517 -19.16 -16.83 -41.31
N ASN A 518 -19.76 -17.97 -41.65
CA ASN A 518 -19.22 -18.96 -42.59
C ASN A 518 -17.91 -19.65 -42.18
N LEU A 519 -17.46 -19.53 -40.93
CA LEU A 519 -16.29 -20.29 -40.47
C LEU A 519 -16.55 -21.80 -40.57
N ASP A 520 -17.73 -22.30 -40.15
CA ASP A 520 -18.10 -23.72 -40.27
C ASP A 520 -18.11 -24.22 -41.73
N LEU A 521 -18.56 -23.38 -42.66
CA LEU A 521 -18.57 -23.70 -44.10
C LEU A 521 -17.15 -23.72 -44.67
N ASN A 522 -16.32 -22.75 -44.29
CA ASN A 522 -14.92 -22.69 -44.68
C ASN A 522 -14.08 -23.81 -44.03
N LEU A 523 -14.45 -24.30 -42.84
CA LEU A 523 -13.78 -25.42 -42.17
C LEU A 523 -14.18 -26.79 -42.70
N ASN A 524 -15.34 -26.89 -43.34
CA ASN A 524 -15.69 -28.08 -44.11
C ASN A 524 -14.98 -28.08 -45.48
N LEU A 525 -14.55 -26.91 -45.98
CA LEU A 525 -13.80 -26.75 -47.24
C LEU A 525 -12.27 -26.71 -47.04
N ALA A 526 -11.79 -26.27 -45.87
CA ALA A 526 -10.40 -26.25 -45.45
C ALA A 526 -10.15 -27.42 -44.49
N ASP A 527 -9.08 -28.20 -44.70
CA ASP A 527 -8.75 -29.39 -43.92
C ASP A 527 -8.98 -29.18 -42.40
N PRO A 528 -9.82 -29.97 -41.70
CA PRO A 528 -10.04 -29.91 -40.25
C PRO A 528 -8.75 -29.99 -39.43
N ARG A 529 -7.66 -30.52 -40.02
CA ARG A 529 -6.30 -30.45 -39.45
C ARG A 529 -5.81 -29.02 -39.21
N SER A 530 -6.35 -28.06 -39.96
CA SER A 530 -5.97 -26.66 -39.85
C SER A 530 -6.31 -26.10 -38.47
N ILE A 531 -7.45 -26.36 -37.83
CA ILE A 531 -7.70 -25.85 -36.46
C ILE A 531 -7.13 -26.78 -35.39
N ARG A 532 -7.11 -28.09 -35.66
CA ARG A 532 -6.67 -29.10 -34.69
C ARG A 532 -5.23 -28.91 -34.21
N GLY A 533 -4.36 -28.40 -35.08
CA GLY A 533 -2.92 -28.39 -34.81
C GLY A 533 -2.43 -29.81 -34.50
N SER A 534 -1.74 -29.96 -33.36
CA SER A 534 -1.25 -31.25 -32.86
C SER A 534 -2.26 -32.02 -31.99
N PHE A 535 -3.44 -31.46 -31.72
CA PHE A 535 -4.43 -32.09 -30.85
C PHE A 535 -5.16 -33.23 -31.57
N GLU A 536 -5.20 -34.42 -30.97
CA GLU A 536 -5.83 -35.60 -31.58
C GLU A 536 -7.27 -35.86 -31.09
N GLY A 537 -7.78 -35.08 -30.15
CA GLY A 537 -9.11 -35.27 -29.54
C GLY A 537 -10.30 -34.70 -30.33
N ASP A 538 -11.53 -34.92 -29.84
CA ASP A 538 -12.78 -34.47 -30.48
C ASP A 538 -12.90 -32.93 -30.46
N ILE A 539 -13.21 -32.33 -31.60
CA ILE A 539 -13.49 -30.89 -31.74
C ILE A 539 -14.84 -30.72 -32.44
N ARG A 540 -15.76 -30.00 -31.79
CA ARG A 540 -17.07 -29.66 -32.34
C ARG A 540 -17.16 -28.16 -32.54
N VAL A 541 -17.46 -27.73 -33.75
CA VAL A 541 -17.61 -26.31 -34.08
C VAL A 541 -19.10 -25.98 -34.21
N LYS A 542 -19.51 -24.85 -33.61
CA LYS A 542 -20.87 -24.33 -33.64
C LYS A 542 -20.83 -22.84 -33.96
N THR A 543 -21.41 -22.44 -35.09
CA THR A 543 -21.63 -21.02 -35.39
C THR A 543 -22.79 -20.44 -34.57
N LEU A 544 -22.58 -19.25 -33.99
CA LEU A 544 -23.58 -18.44 -33.32
C LEU A 544 -23.72 -17.07 -33.99
N ASN A 545 -24.86 -16.42 -33.78
CA ASN A 545 -25.03 -15.02 -34.17
C ASN A 545 -24.06 -14.13 -33.37
N ASN A 546 -23.57 -13.06 -34.00
CA ASN A 546 -22.66 -12.13 -33.35
C ASN A 546 -23.39 -11.19 -32.37
N THR A 547 -24.03 -11.73 -31.33
CA THR A 547 -24.80 -10.97 -30.32
C THR A 547 -24.37 -11.33 -28.90
N GLY A 548 -24.26 -10.33 -28.01
CA GLY A 548 -23.99 -10.53 -26.59
C GLY A 548 -22.53 -10.82 -26.18
N GLY A 549 -21.56 -10.65 -27.09
CA GLY A 549 -20.13 -10.82 -26.82
C GLY A 549 -19.73 -12.23 -26.37
N VAL A 550 -18.55 -12.38 -25.75
CA VAL A 550 -18.05 -13.67 -25.25
C VAL A 550 -18.99 -14.25 -24.19
N THR A 551 -19.53 -13.41 -23.31
CA THR A 551 -20.44 -13.80 -22.23
C THR A 551 -21.67 -14.56 -22.74
N ALA A 552 -22.34 -14.06 -23.78
CA ALA A 552 -23.51 -14.75 -24.33
C ALA A 552 -23.17 -16.12 -24.93
N THR A 553 -21.95 -16.32 -25.43
CA THR A 553 -21.49 -17.63 -25.92
C THR A 553 -21.44 -18.66 -24.80
N TYR A 554 -20.96 -18.28 -23.61
CA TYR A 554 -20.93 -19.18 -22.46
C TYR A 554 -22.30 -19.43 -21.88
N LEU A 555 -23.13 -18.39 -21.78
CA LEU A 555 -24.52 -18.54 -21.35
C LEU A 555 -25.32 -19.43 -22.32
N ASN A 556 -25.11 -19.29 -23.63
CA ASN A 556 -25.68 -20.19 -24.64
C ASN A 556 -25.25 -21.65 -24.40
N HIS A 557 -23.97 -21.89 -24.09
CA HIS A 557 -23.51 -23.23 -23.76
C HIS A 557 -24.20 -23.78 -22.51
N ILE A 558 -24.29 -22.97 -21.45
CA ILE A 558 -24.92 -23.34 -20.18
C ILE A 558 -26.40 -23.68 -20.40
N VAL A 559 -27.17 -22.79 -21.01
CA VAL A 559 -28.61 -22.97 -21.21
C VAL A 559 -28.90 -24.15 -22.13
N ASN A 560 -28.21 -24.27 -23.27
CA ASN A 560 -28.54 -25.27 -24.29
C ASN A 560 -27.87 -26.64 -24.05
N SER A 561 -26.89 -26.73 -23.15
CA SER A 561 -26.21 -27.99 -22.81
C SER A 561 -26.53 -28.46 -21.39
N TRP A 562 -27.56 -27.89 -20.75
CA TRP A 562 -27.92 -28.09 -19.34
C TRP A 562 -27.90 -29.55 -18.88
N GLU A 563 -28.43 -30.46 -19.70
CA GLU A 563 -28.54 -31.90 -19.38
C GLU A 563 -27.32 -32.74 -19.79
N SER A 564 -26.31 -32.14 -20.39
CA SER A 564 -25.18 -32.86 -21.02
C SER A 564 -23.80 -32.31 -20.66
N PHE A 565 -23.71 -31.52 -19.60
CA PHE A 565 -22.44 -31.03 -19.08
C PHE A 565 -21.46 -32.16 -18.75
N SER A 566 -20.20 -31.93 -19.09
CA SER A 566 -19.09 -32.67 -18.49
C SER A 566 -18.91 -32.32 -17.03
N GLN A 567 -18.14 -33.14 -16.31
CA GLN A 567 -17.99 -32.99 -14.87
C GLN A 567 -17.34 -31.65 -14.48
N GLN A 568 -16.31 -31.25 -15.23
CA GLN A 568 -15.65 -29.95 -15.12
C GLN A 568 -15.46 -29.39 -16.52
N MET A 569 -15.69 -28.09 -16.65
CA MET A 569 -15.70 -27.35 -17.90
C MET A 569 -14.77 -26.16 -17.79
N LEU A 570 -13.97 -25.94 -18.81
CA LEU A 570 -13.06 -24.82 -18.93
C LEU A 570 -13.56 -23.85 -20.00
N PHE A 571 -13.91 -22.64 -19.61
CA PHE A 571 -14.39 -21.56 -20.48
C PHE A 571 -13.24 -20.62 -20.80
N ILE A 572 -12.90 -20.49 -22.08
CA ILE A 572 -11.79 -19.66 -22.55
C ILE A 572 -12.19 -18.86 -23.78
N SER A 573 -11.72 -17.62 -23.86
CA SER A 573 -11.91 -16.72 -24.99
C SER A 573 -10.67 -16.68 -25.87
N THR A 574 -10.85 -16.50 -27.18
CA THR A 574 -9.75 -16.13 -28.09
C THR A 574 -9.45 -14.63 -28.10
N THR A 575 -10.33 -13.83 -27.49
CA THR A 575 -10.32 -12.37 -27.63
C THR A 575 -9.31 -11.73 -26.69
N THR A 576 -8.47 -10.87 -27.24
CA THR A 576 -7.60 -9.97 -26.49
C THR A 576 -8.38 -8.70 -26.10
N SER A 577 -9.22 -8.80 -25.06
CA SER A 577 -9.83 -7.63 -24.42
C SER A 577 -8.77 -6.82 -23.66
N PRO A 578 -8.88 -5.49 -23.48
CA PRO A 578 -8.01 -4.75 -22.57
C PRO A 578 -8.05 -5.29 -21.12
N SER A 579 -9.12 -6.00 -20.73
CA SER A 579 -9.25 -6.72 -19.45
C SER A 579 -8.74 -8.17 -19.49
N SER A 580 -8.31 -8.68 -20.65
CA SER A 580 -7.84 -10.07 -20.79
C SER A 580 -6.48 -10.25 -20.13
N THR A 581 -6.35 -11.34 -19.39
CA THR A 581 -5.09 -11.74 -18.77
C THR A 581 -4.21 -12.41 -19.82
N PRO A 582 -2.89 -12.11 -19.89
CA PRO A 582 -1.98 -12.82 -20.78
C PRO A 582 -2.11 -14.34 -20.62
N LEU A 583 -2.12 -15.05 -21.75
CA LEU A 583 -2.36 -16.49 -21.81
C LEU A 583 -1.39 -17.30 -20.91
N ASP A 584 -0.12 -16.88 -20.82
CA ASP A 584 0.87 -17.55 -19.96
C ASP A 584 0.47 -17.50 -18.48
N TYR A 585 -0.12 -16.39 -18.04
CA TYR A 585 -0.53 -16.19 -16.64
C TYR A 585 -1.79 -17.00 -16.30
N SER A 586 -2.73 -17.14 -17.24
CA SER A 586 -3.92 -17.98 -17.03
C SER A 586 -3.56 -19.46 -17.02
N ILE A 587 -2.63 -19.90 -17.87
CA ILE A 587 -2.10 -21.28 -17.86
C ILE A 587 -1.37 -21.56 -16.55
N GLN A 588 -0.50 -20.66 -16.09
CA GLN A 588 0.21 -20.82 -14.82
C GLN A 588 -0.78 -20.94 -13.65
N ARG A 589 -1.79 -20.07 -13.60
CA ARG A 589 -2.84 -20.12 -12.58
C ARG A 589 -3.62 -21.44 -12.62
N LEU A 590 -3.95 -21.92 -13.81
CA LEU A 590 -4.60 -23.21 -13.95
C LEU A 590 -3.71 -24.35 -13.42
N GLN A 591 -2.42 -24.37 -13.75
CA GLN A 591 -1.48 -25.38 -13.27
C GLN A 591 -1.33 -25.37 -11.74
N ASP A 592 -1.29 -24.18 -11.15
CA ASP A 592 -1.08 -23.98 -9.72
C ASP A 592 -2.31 -24.40 -8.89
N TYR A 593 -3.51 -23.95 -9.28
CA TYR A 593 -4.71 -24.06 -8.43
C TYR A 593 -5.70 -25.15 -8.83
N PHE A 594 -5.67 -25.65 -10.07
CA PHE A 594 -6.65 -26.64 -10.51
C PHE A 594 -6.52 -27.98 -9.77
N ILE A 595 -7.65 -28.48 -9.28
CA ILE A 595 -7.86 -29.84 -8.77
C ILE A 595 -8.84 -30.55 -9.72
N PRO A 596 -8.34 -31.50 -10.51
CA PRO A 596 -9.19 -32.28 -11.38
C PRO A 596 -10.07 -33.25 -10.58
N ALA A 597 -11.25 -33.53 -11.11
CA ALA A 597 -12.15 -34.55 -10.63
C ALA A 597 -11.46 -35.94 -10.52
N GLY A 598 -11.47 -36.51 -9.32
CA GLY A 598 -10.87 -37.82 -9.05
C GLY A 598 -11.72 -39.02 -9.52
N PHE A 599 -11.06 -40.17 -9.62
CA PHE A 599 -11.66 -41.50 -9.84
C PHE A 599 -11.46 -42.35 -8.58
N PRO A 600 -12.35 -43.29 -8.18
CA PRO A 600 -13.52 -43.85 -8.87
C PRO A 600 -14.86 -43.17 -8.59
N LEU A 601 -14.94 -42.28 -7.60
CA LEU A 601 -16.18 -41.59 -7.21
C LEU A 601 -16.08 -40.09 -7.52
N PRO A 602 -16.46 -39.67 -8.75
CA PRO A 602 -16.33 -38.29 -9.22
C PRO A 602 -17.02 -37.23 -8.35
N ASP A 603 -18.05 -37.62 -7.61
CA ASP A 603 -18.82 -36.71 -6.76
C ASP A 603 -18.47 -36.80 -5.27
N ALA A 604 -17.67 -37.80 -4.86
CA ALA A 604 -17.26 -37.97 -3.46
C ALA A 604 -15.91 -37.32 -3.14
N LEU A 605 -15.11 -36.98 -4.16
CA LEU A 605 -13.75 -36.45 -3.99
C LEU A 605 -13.73 -34.94 -4.23
N ARG A 606 -12.91 -34.24 -3.44
CA ARG A 606 -12.64 -32.80 -3.59
C ARG A 606 -12.21 -32.50 -5.03
N LYS A 607 -12.93 -31.58 -5.68
CA LYS A 607 -12.63 -31.10 -7.03
C LYS A 607 -12.81 -29.58 -7.10
N THR A 608 -12.14 -28.93 -8.04
CA THR A 608 -12.38 -27.51 -8.30
C THR A 608 -13.82 -27.33 -8.78
N GLY A 609 -14.60 -26.58 -8.00
CA GLY A 609 -15.94 -26.16 -8.35
C GLY A 609 -15.95 -24.88 -9.17
N PHE A 610 -15.15 -23.89 -8.79
CA PHE A 610 -14.93 -22.67 -9.56
C PHE A 610 -13.50 -22.16 -9.38
N LEU A 611 -12.86 -21.77 -10.48
CA LEU A 611 -11.55 -21.10 -10.50
C LEU A 611 -11.57 -20.05 -11.60
N HIS A 612 -11.47 -18.78 -11.22
CA HIS A 612 -11.28 -17.69 -12.17
C HIS A 612 -9.83 -17.66 -12.66
N LEU A 613 -9.60 -17.49 -13.96
CA LEU A 613 -8.23 -17.46 -14.52
C LEU A 613 -7.69 -16.03 -14.67
N GLY A 614 -8.55 -15.02 -14.64
CA GLY A 614 -8.18 -13.62 -14.72
C GLY A 614 -7.95 -12.94 -13.36
N SER A 615 -7.89 -11.61 -13.36
CA SER A 615 -7.81 -10.81 -12.11
C SER A 615 -9.14 -10.84 -11.36
N GLN A 616 -9.08 -10.63 -10.05
CA GLN A 616 -10.27 -10.53 -9.20
C GLN A 616 -10.12 -9.43 -8.17
N GLU A 617 -11.23 -8.82 -7.79
CA GLU A 617 -11.27 -7.70 -6.86
C GLU A 617 -12.42 -7.85 -5.87
N THR A 618 -12.35 -7.11 -4.76
CA THR A 618 -13.39 -7.10 -3.72
C THR A 618 -14.14 -5.79 -3.73
N CYS A 619 -15.47 -5.84 -3.63
CA CYS A 619 -16.30 -4.65 -3.56
C CYS A 619 -17.51 -4.85 -2.64
N SER A 620 -18.16 -3.74 -2.29
CA SER A 620 -19.45 -3.74 -1.57
C SER A 620 -20.58 -4.05 -2.54
N CYS A 621 -21.54 -4.91 -2.15
CA CYS A 621 -22.64 -5.33 -3.02
C CYS A 621 -23.55 -4.17 -3.46
N GLU A 622 -23.67 -3.11 -2.66
CA GLU A 622 -24.56 -1.98 -2.94
C GLU A 622 -23.92 -0.93 -3.87
N THR A 623 -22.60 -0.79 -3.82
CA THR A 623 -21.85 0.27 -4.53
C THR A 623 -20.60 -0.32 -5.18
N CYS A 624 -20.75 -1.44 -5.88
CA CYS A 624 -19.63 -2.18 -6.42
C CYS A 624 -18.96 -1.41 -7.57
N LYS A 625 -17.64 -1.27 -7.50
CA LYS A 625 -16.78 -0.66 -8.52
C LYS A 625 -15.47 -1.45 -8.61
N ASP A 626 -14.87 -1.49 -9.80
CA ASP A 626 -13.56 -2.13 -10.04
C ASP A 626 -12.46 -1.09 -10.35
N SER A 627 -11.20 -1.52 -10.36
CA SER A 627 -10.04 -0.68 -10.64
C SER A 627 -9.92 -0.21 -12.11
N LEU A 628 -10.65 -0.83 -13.03
CA LEU A 628 -10.80 -0.36 -14.41
C LEU A 628 -11.84 0.74 -14.52
N GLY A 629 -12.46 1.07 -13.39
CA GLY A 629 -13.46 2.08 -13.25
C GLY A 629 -14.82 1.60 -13.70
N TRP A 630 -15.16 0.31 -13.79
CA TRP A 630 -16.55 -0.19 -13.96
C TRP A 630 -17.37 0.04 -12.68
N GLU A 631 -18.70 0.12 -12.82
CA GLU A 631 -19.64 0.19 -11.69
C GLU A 631 -20.89 -0.62 -11.98
N ASP A 632 -21.48 -1.22 -10.94
CA ASP A 632 -22.72 -1.98 -11.05
C ASP A 632 -23.95 -1.07 -11.21
N SER A 633 -24.07 -0.42 -12.37
CA SER A 633 -25.21 0.43 -12.73
C SER A 633 -26.53 -0.35 -12.89
N PHE A 634 -26.44 -1.65 -13.14
CA PHE A 634 -27.61 -2.53 -13.23
C PHE A 634 -28.13 -2.99 -11.87
N HIS A 635 -27.34 -2.82 -10.79
CA HIS A 635 -27.60 -3.41 -9.47
C HIS A 635 -27.74 -4.94 -9.53
N LEU A 636 -26.95 -5.58 -10.39
CA LEU A 636 -26.99 -7.03 -10.60
C LEU A 636 -26.23 -7.79 -9.52
N ILE A 637 -25.25 -7.20 -8.84
CA ILE A 637 -24.45 -7.90 -7.83
C ILE A 637 -25.35 -8.41 -6.70
N SER A 638 -26.15 -7.53 -6.10
CA SER A 638 -27.02 -7.89 -4.98
C SER A 638 -28.18 -8.82 -5.40
N SER A 639 -28.76 -8.58 -6.57
CA SER A 639 -29.87 -9.40 -7.07
C SER A 639 -29.42 -10.79 -7.50
N MET A 640 -28.30 -10.92 -8.22
CA MET A 640 -27.73 -12.20 -8.63
C MET A 640 -27.13 -12.98 -7.47
N TRP A 641 -26.58 -12.29 -6.46
CA TRP A 641 -26.17 -12.94 -5.21
C TRP A 641 -27.34 -13.71 -4.57
N SER A 642 -28.51 -13.07 -4.50
CA SER A 642 -29.70 -13.67 -3.91
C SER A 642 -30.29 -14.75 -4.82
N ALA A 643 -30.31 -14.51 -6.14
CA ALA A 643 -30.86 -15.45 -7.13
C ALA A 643 -30.06 -16.76 -7.23
N ALA A 644 -28.72 -16.69 -7.11
CA ALA A 644 -27.86 -17.88 -7.09
C ALA A 644 -28.02 -18.72 -5.81
N ARG A 645 -28.72 -18.21 -4.79
CA ARG A 645 -28.87 -18.82 -3.45
C ARG A 645 -30.33 -18.80 -3.00
N PRO A 646 -31.24 -19.46 -3.73
CA PRO A 646 -32.66 -19.43 -3.42
C PRO A 646 -32.95 -19.95 -2.00
N GLY A 647 -33.86 -19.30 -1.29
CA GLY A 647 -34.26 -19.68 0.07
C GLY A 647 -33.34 -19.19 1.20
N ASN A 648 -32.21 -18.55 0.89
CA ASN A 648 -31.33 -17.95 1.89
C ASN A 648 -31.73 -16.50 2.18
N SER A 649 -31.93 -16.17 3.46
CA SER A 649 -32.30 -14.80 3.90
C SER A 649 -31.10 -13.88 4.13
N TYR A 650 -29.90 -14.27 3.71
CA TYR A 650 -28.68 -13.52 4.00
C TYR A 650 -28.52 -12.33 3.06
N LYS A 651 -28.32 -11.14 3.63
CA LYS A 651 -28.03 -9.93 2.85
C LYS A 651 -26.56 -9.93 2.40
N CYS A 652 -26.35 -9.61 1.12
CA CYS A 652 -25.02 -9.39 0.54
C CYS A 652 -24.41 -8.09 1.11
N ASP A 653 -23.19 -8.15 1.68
CA ASP A 653 -22.41 -6.96 2.10
C ASP A 653 -21.15 -6.83 1.25
N GLN A 654 -20.26 -7.84 1.24
CA GLN A 654 -19.04 -7.86 0.42
C GLN A 654 -19.04 -9.02 -0.57
N VAL A 655 -18.50 -8.80 -1.77
CA VAL A 655 -18.31 -9.83 -2.80
C VAL A 655 -16.96 -9.75 -3.49
N VAL A 656 -16.54 -10.88 -4.07
CA VAL A 656 -15.48 -10.96 -5.06
C VAL A 656 -16.09 -10.81 -6.46
N VAL A 657 -15.53 -9.91 -7.26
CA VAL A 657 -15.85 -9.72 -8.67
C VAL A 657 -14.69 -10.14 -9.55
N THR A 658 -15.00 -10.67 -10.72
CA THR A 658 -14.04 -11.21 -11.69
C THR A 658 -13.78 -10.24 -12.84
N LEU A 659 -12.54 -10.18 -13.30
CA LEU A 659 -12.14 -9.43 -14.50
C LEU A 659 -11.73 -10.44 -15.58
N GLY A 660 -12.42 -10.42 -16.71
CA GLY A 660 -12.30 -11.41 -17.78
C GLY A 660 -13.34 -12.53 -17.70
N ASN A 661 -13.54 -13.25 -18.81
CA ASN A 661 -14.49 -14.35 -18.90
C ASN A 661 -13.83 -15.74 -18.88
N ASP A 662 -12.53 -15.82 -18.64
CA ASP A 662 -11.82 -17.10 -18.62
C ASP A 662 -11.89 -17.72 -17.22
N PHE A 663 -12.58 -18.86 -17.09
CA PHE A 663 -12.75 -19.55 -15.82
C PHE A 663 -13.00 -21.04 -16.00
N LEU A 664 -12.76 -21.80 -14.94
CA LEU A 664 -13.15 -23.20 -14.83
C LEU A 664 -14.32 -23.32 -13.87
N ALA A 665 -15.29 -24.16 -14.22
CA ALA A 665 -16.44 -24.45 -13.37
C ALA A 665 -16.84 -25.92 -13.43
N SER A 666 -17.37 -26.45 -12.34
CA SER A 666 -17.99 -27.77 -12.30
C SER A 666 -19.45 -27.70 -12.77
N ALA A 667 -19.95 -28.82 -13.30
CA ALA A 667 -21.39 -28.95 -13.59
C ALA A 667 -22.24 -28.75 -12.33
N ALA A 668 -21.80 -29.25 -11.18
CA ALA A 668 -22.53 -29.16 -9.92
C ALA A 668 -22.78 -27.70 -9.48
N ARG A 669 -21.80 -26.80 -9.68
CA ARG A 669 -21.96 -25.37 -9.37
C ARG A 669 -22.82 -24.62 -10.37
N ILE A 670 -22.62 -24.87 -11.66
CA ILE A 670 -23.45 -24.26 -12.71
C ILE A 670 -24.91 -24.62 -12.49
N ARG A 671 -25.18 -25.90 -12.21
CA ARG A 671 -26.53 -26.43 -11.96
C ARG A 671 -27.10 -26.10 -10.58
N GLY A 672 -26.24 -25.75 -9.63
CA GLY A 672 -26.65 -25.23 -8.32
C GLY A 672 -27.34 -23.86 -8.42
N VAL A 673 -27.11 -23.13 -9.51
CA VAL A 673 -27.87 -21.91 -9.84
C VAL A 673 -29.10 -22.30 -10.68
N PRO A 674 -30.31 -21.80 -10.35
CA PRO A 674 -31.50 -22.09 -11.13
C PRO A 674 -31.36 -21.72 -12.62
N LEU A 675 -31.89 -22.58 -13.52
CA LEU A 675 -31.77 -22.41 -14.97
C LEU A 675 -32.38 -21.09 -15.48
N ASP A 676 -33.47 -20.64 -14.86
CA ASP A 676 -34.13 -19.38 -15.17
C ASP A 676 -33.22 -18.17 -14.95
N VAL A 677 -32.32 -18.21 -13.96
CA VAL A 677 -31.32 -17.14 -13.75
C VAL A 677 -30.37 -17.05 -14.93
N TRP A 678 -29.85 -18.19 -15.40
CA TRP A 678 -29.00 -18.25 -16.59
C TRP A 678 -29.72 -17.77 -17.84
N GLN A 679 -30.99 -18.17 -17.98
CA GLN A 679 -31.82 -17.81 -19.13
C GLN A 679 -32.15 -16.32 -19.17
N VAL A 680 -32.47 -15.69 -18.03
CA VAL A 680 -32.71 -14.24 -17.95
C VAL A 680 -31.47 -13.44 -18.36
N LEU A 681 -30.27 -13.86 -17.93
CA LEU A 681 -29.02 -13.22 -18.33
C LEU A 681 -28.73 -13.44 -19.83
N TYR A 682 -28.99 -14.65 -20.33
CA TYR A 682 -28.82 -14.97 -21.75
C TYR A 682 -29.75 -14.13 -22.63
N ASP A 683 -31.05 -14.14 -22.33
CA ASP A 683 -32.08 -13.41 -23.06
C ASP A 683 -31.82 -11.89 -23.02
N GLY A 684 -31.27 -11.36 -21.91
CA GLY A 684 -30.85 -9.97 -21.83
C GLY A 684 -29.77 -9.60 -22.85
N LEU A 685 -28.86 -10.51 -23.16
CA LEU A 685 -27.74 -10.28 -24.09
C LEU A 685 -28.07 -10.58 -25.56
N THR A 686 -29.04 -11.45 -25.84
CA THR A 686 -29.27 -11.98 -27.20
C THR A 686 -30.56 -11.50 -27.87
N ARG A 687 -31.31 -10.58 -27.25
CA ARG A 687 -32.49 -9.99 -27.90
C ARG A 687 -32.13 -9.32 -29.23
N ASP A 688 -32.94 -9.56 -30.24
CA ASP A 688 -32.67 -9.16 -31.63
C ASP A 688 -32.76 -7.64 -31.87
N THR A 689 -33.33 -6.89 -30.93
CA THR A 689 -33.60 -5.46 -31.08
C THR A 689 -33.25 -4.68 -29.81
N ILE A 690 -32.51 -3.59 -29.97
CA ILE A 690 -32.08 -2.68 -28.90
C ILE A 690 -33.29 -2.08 -28.16
N GLU A 691 -34.32 -1.63 -28.88
CA GLU A 691 -35.49 -0.92 -28.33
C GLU A 691 -36.25 -1.69 -27.24
N TYR A 692 -36.24 -3.03 -27.31
CA TYR A 692 -37.00 -3.89 -26.41
C TYR A 692 -36.11 -4.64 -25.41
N SER A 693 -34.81 -4.34 -25.34
CA SER A 693 -33.89 -5.01 -24.40
C SER A 693 -33.55 -4.10 -23.22
N TRP A 694 -33.81 -4.60 -22.02
CA TRP A 694 -33.43 -3.91 -20.77
C TRP A 694 -31.90 -3.76 -20.62
N ALA A 695 -31.13 -4.60 -21.32
CA ALA A 695 -29.67 -4.51 -21.35
C ALA A 695 -29.15 -3.23 -22.01
N HIS A 696 -29.99 -2.60 -22.83
CA HIS A 696 -29.67 -1.41 -23.62
C HIS A 696 -30.42 -0.15 -23.15
N GLU A 697 -31.02 -0.19 -21.96
CA GLU A 697 -31.73 0.97 -21.39
C GLU A 697 -30.75 2.13 -21.09
N GLU A 698 -31.07 3.33 -21.59
CA GLU A 698 -30.18 4.48 -21.44
C GLU A 698 -29.84 4.80 -19.97
N ALA A 699 -30.83 4.63 -19.09
CA ALA A 699 -30.70 4.85 -17.65
C ALA A 699 -29.74 3.88 -16.94
N LYS A 700 -29.39 2.76 -17.59
CA LYS A 700 -28.46 1.75 -17.05
C LYS A 700 -27.03 1.98 -17.51
N PHE A 701 -26.79 2.83 -18.49
CA PHE A 701 -25.43 3.17 -18.85
C PHE A 701 -24.84 4.14 -17.85
N PRO A 702 -23.53 4.03 -17.62
CA PRO A 702 -22.83 5.10 -16.95
C PRO A 702 -23.02 6.40 -17.73
N GLN A 703 -23.29 7.51 -17.05
CA GLN A 703 -23.48 8.79 -17.72
C GLN A 703 -22.12 9.47 -17.93
N PHE A 704 -21.79 9.74 -19.20
CA PHE A 704 -20.65 10.59 -19.52
C PHE A 704 -21.00 12.04 -19.19
N LEU A 705 -20.31 12.63 -18.23
CA LEU A 705 -20.48 14.04 -17.93
C LEU A 705 -19.87 14.84 -19.09
N ALA A 706 -20.59 15.80 -19.69
CA ALA A 706 -20.19 16.48 -20.93
C ALA A 706 -18.80 17.16 -20.89
N ALA A 707 -18.20 17.33 -19.72
CA ALA A 707 -16.88 17.90 -19.53
C ALA A 707 -15.81 16.90 -19.01
N GLN A 708 -16.16 15.61 -18.86
CA GLN A 708 -15.23 14.53 -18.53
C GLN A 708 -14.27 14.27 -19.70
N LYS A 709 -12.97 14.12 -19.43
CA LYS A 709 -12.04 13.58 -20.42
C LYS A 709 -12.39 12.13 -20.74
N ARG A 710 -12.24 11.79 -22.02
CA ARG A 710 -12.39 10.43 -22.52
C ARG A 710 -11.11 9.61 -22.26
N GLU A 711 -10.87 9.30 -20.99
CA GLU A 711 -9.77 8.42 -20.54
C GLU A 711 -10.28 7.37 -19.53
N GLY A 712 -9.65 6.19 -19.47
CA GLY A 712 -10.04 5.09 -18.58
C GLY A 712 -11.27 4.31 -19.07
N ARG A 713 -12.35 4.30 -18.28
CA ARG A 713 -13.67 3.76 -18.69
C ARG A 713 -14.13 4.37 -20.02
N TRP A 714 -13.81 5.62 -20.27
CA TRP A 714 -14.23 6.35 -21.47
C TRP A 714 -13.08 6.40 -22.46
N ASP A 715 -13.34 6.06 -23.71
CA ASP A 715 -12.32 6.12 -24.75
C ASP A 715 -12.48 7.37 -25.62
N PRO A 716 -11.39 7.96 -26.13
CA PRO A 716 -11.41 9.16 -26.97
C PRO A 716 -12.39 9.09 -28.14
N ASN A 717 -12.60 7.90 -28.70
CA ASN A 717 -13.47 7.66 -29.85
C ASN A 717 -14.95 7.50 -29.46
N GLY A 718 -15.28 7.55 -28.17
CA GLY A 718 -16.63 7.46 -27.63
C GLY A 718 -17.02 6.06 -27.17
N GLY A 719 -18.04 5.98 -26.31
CA GLY A 719 -18.49 4.73 -25.69
C GLY A 719 -17.65 4.30 -24.49
N VAL A 720 -18.07 3.20 -23.85
CA VAL A 720 -17.38 2.63 -22.70
C VAL A 720 -16.31 1.64 -23.20
N TYR A 721 -15.06 1.82 -22.77
CA TYR A 721 -13.88 1.06 -23.21
C TYR A 721 -13.65 1.07 -24.73
N GLY A 722 -13.93 2.18 -25.41
CA GLY A 722 -13.60 2.32 -26.84
C GLY A 722 -14.66 1.85 -27.79
N LYS A 723 -15.78 1.36 -27.26
CA LYS A 723 -16.85 0.85 -28.10
C LYS A 723 -18.20 1.35 -27.61
N PRO A 724 -19.07 1.83 -28.51
CA PRO A 724 -20.44 2.10 -28.16
C PRO A 724 -21.12 0.79 -27.77
N ASP A 725 -22.15 0.91 -26.94
CA ASP A 725 -23.04 -0.19 -26.68
C ASP A 725 -23.69 -0.66 -27.99
N SER A 726 -23.74 -1.98 -28.17
CA SER A 726 -24.26 -2.61 -29.38
C SER A 726 -24.77 -4.01 -29.08
N LEU A 727 -25.57 -4.57 -30.00
CA LEU A 727 -26.00 -5.97 -29.89
C LEU A 727 -24.80 -6.93 -29.80
N GLU A 728 -23.68 -6.63 -30.45
CA GLU A 728 -22.48 -7.47 -30.44
C GLU A 728 -21.73 -7.39 -29.10
N ARG A 729 -21.72 -6.21 -28.47
CA ARG A 729 -20.95 -5.90 -27.26
C ARG A 729 -21.79 -5.07 -26.28
N PRO A 730 -22.87 -5.64 -25.72
CA PRO A 730 -23.71 -4.94 -24.78
C PRO A 730 -22.96 -4.60 -23.50
N TRP A 731 -23.25 -3.45 -22.89
CA TRP A 731 -22.69 -3.06 -21.59
C TRP A 731 -22.98 -4.10 -20.49
N LEU A 732 -24.16 -4.72 -20.55
CA LEU A 732 -24.54 -5.83 -19.69
C LEU A 732 -23.51 -6.99 -19.73
N GLY A 733 -22.88 -7.24 -20.88
CA GLY A 733 -21.88 -8.30 -21.03
C GLY A 733 -20.66 -8.08 -20.12
N PHE A 734 -20.20 -6.84 -19.99
CA PHE A 734 -19.13 -6.47 -19.06
C PHE A 734 -19.56 -6.61 -17.60
N THR A 735 -20.83 -6.34 -17.31
CA THR A 735 -21.37 -6.54 -15.96
C THR A 735 -21.40 -8.02 -15.59
N ILE A 736 -21.87 -8.89 -16.49
CA ILE A 736 -21.91 -10.34 -16.23
C ILE A 736 -20.51 -10.94 -16.12
N GLU A 737 -19.52 -10.41 -16.83
CA GLU A 737 -18.10 -10.77 -16.64
C GLU A 737 -17.64 -10.62 -15.18
N ARG A 738 -18.20 -9.66 -14.43
CA ARG A 738 -17.92 -9.46 -12.98
C ARG A 738 -18.72 -10.38 -12.06
N LEU A 739 -19.73 -11.06 -12.59
CA LEU A 739 -20.68 -11.87 -11.82
C LEU A 739 -20.30 -13.34 -11.72
N TRP A 740 -19.28 -13.84 -12.42
CA TRP A 740 -18.96 -15.28 -12.44
C TRP A 740 -18.72 -15.84 -11.04
N ALA A 741 -17.91 -15.18 -10.21
CA ALA A 741 -17.69 -15.59 -8.81
C ALA A 741 -18.96 -15.48 -7.93
N VAL A 742 -19.84 -14.51 -8.22
CA VAL A 742 -21.11 -14.32 -7.48
C VAL A 742 -22.10 -15.43 -7.82
N LEU A 743 -22.29 -15.71 -9.10
CA LEU A 743 -23.19 -16.71 -9.65
C LEU A 743 -22.74 -18.12 -9.26
N LEU A 744 -21.46 -18.43 -9.45
CA LEU A 744 -20.90 -19.75 -9.12
C LEU A 744 -20.51 -19.88 -7.65
N GLN A 745 -21.04 -18.99 -6.80
CA GLN A 745 -20.96 -19.05 -5.34
C GLN A 745 -19.53 -19.21 -4.80
N CYS A 746 -18.58 -18.48 -5.41
CA CYS A 746 -17.17 -18.49 -5.05
C CYS A 746 -16.66 -17.10 -4.68
N SER A 747 -17.37 -16.48 -3.74
CA SER A 747 -17.05 -15.16 -3.22
C SER A 747 -16.88 -15.28 -1.71
N THR A 748 -15.81 -15.98 -1.32
CA THR A 748 -15.47 -16.26 0.08
C THR A 748 -14.34 -15.33 0.54
N PRO A 749 -14.24 -15.07 1.86
CA PRO A 749 -13.16 -14.27 2.40
C PRO A 749 -11.78 -14.88 2.13
N GLU A 750 -11.66 -16.21 2.05
CA GLU A 750 -10.40 -16.90 1.77
C GLU A 750 -9.87 -16.51 0.38
N VAL A 751 -10.73 -16.62 -0.65
CA VAL A 751 -10.38 -16.26 -2.03
C VAL A 751 -10.10 -14.76 -2.14
N ALA A 752 -10.90 -13.93 -1.45
CA ALA A 752 -10.74 -12.47 -1.42
C ALA A 752 -9.40 -12.01 -0.82
N TRP A 753 -8.89 -12.70 0.20
CA TRP A 753 -7.67 -12.31 0.91
C TRP A 753 -6.42 -13.00 0.34
N ARG A 754 -6.51 -14.29 0.00
CA ARG A 754 -5.34 -15.13 -0.25
C ARG A 754 -4.96 -15.20 -1.72
N CYS A 755 -5.88 -15.07 -2.65
CA CYS A 755 -5.53 -15.18 -4.06
C CYS A 755 -4.63 -14.00 -4.53
N PRO A 756 -3.51 -14.26 -5.22
CA PRO A 756 -2.65 -13.23 -5.80
C PRO A 756 -3.26 -12.64 -7.08
N PRO A 757 -2.70 -11.58 -7.67
CA PRO A 757 -2.99 -11.20 -9.05
C PRO A 757 -2.45 -12.24 -10.05
N PRO A 758 -2.96 -12.26 -11.30
CA PRO A 758 -2.43 -13.14 -12.34
C PRO A 758 -0.95 -12.87 -12.64
N GLY A 759 -0.18 -13.91 -12.95
CA GLY A 759 1.24 -13.82 -13.29
C GLY A 759 2.18 -13.85 -12.08
N ARG A 760 1.63 -13.96 -10.86
CA ARG A 760 2.42 -14.34 -9.68
C ARG A 760 2.03 -15.75 -9.22
N SER A 761 3.05 -16.55 -8.97
CA SER A 761 2.93 -17.88 -8.39
C SER A 761 2.75 -17.83 -6.86
N TRP A 762 2.73 -19.03 -6.27
CA TRP A 762 2.68 -19.36 -4.84
C TRP A 762 3.39 -18.38 -3.88
N ARG A 763 2.78 -18.16 -2.70
CA ARG A 763 3.45 -17.72 -1.46
C ARG A 763 3.88 -18.95 -0.65
N LEU A 764 4.81 -18.79 0.30
CA LEU A 764 5.14 -19.85 1.25
C LEU A 764 3.92 -20.23 2.11
N GLY A 765 3.68 -21.54 2.29
CA GLY A 765 2.55 -22.05 3.10
C GLY A 765 1.18 -21.98 2.42
N TRP A 766 1.14 -22.09 1.09
CA TRP A 766 -0.08 -22.01 0.28
C TRP A 766 -0.76 -23.32 -0.04
N GLU A 767 -2.08 -23.20 -0.18
CA GLU A 767 -2.98 -24.27 -0.56
C GLU A 767 -3.66 -23.90 -1.88
N LYS A 768 -4.04 -24.92 -2.67
CA LYS A 768 -4.76 -24.69 -3.93
C LYS A 768 -6.10 -23.97 -3.73
N GLU A 769 -6.63 -24.02 -2.51
CA GLU A 769 -7.91 -23.45 -2.08
C GLU A 769 -7.87 -21.90 -2.00
N ASP A 770 -6.69 -21.30 -2.08
CA ASP A 770 -6.52 -19.85 -1.93
C ASP A 770 -7.11 -19.03 -3.10
N CYS A 771 -7.33 -19.64 -4.27
CA CYS A 771 -7.90 -18.99 -5.46
C CYS A 771 -9.14 -19.67 -6.05
N MET A 772 -9.54 -20.81 -5.51
CA MET A 772 -10.65 -21.58 -6.05
C MET A 772 -11.63 -21.92 -4.96
N CYS A 773 -12.85 -22.24 -5.35
CA CYS A 773 -13.80 -22.89 -4.46
C CYS A 773 -13.93 -24.36 -4.82
N ILE A 774 -13.82 -25.19 -3.80
CA ILE A 774 -13.94 -26.64 -3.93
C ILE A 774 -15.42 -27.03 -3.87
N ASP A 775 -15.76 -28.07 -4.63
CA ASP A 775 -16.97 -28.84 -4.38
C ASP A 775 -16.62 -30.01 -3.46
N GLU A 776 -17.18 -29.99 -2.26
CA GLU A 776 -17.14 -31.11 -1.34
C GLU A 776 -18.48 -31.83 -1.38
N ALA A 777 -18.44 -33.17 -1.33
CA ALA A 777 -19.65 -33.93 -1.06
C ALA A 777 -20.13 -33.56 0.35
N ALA A 778 -21.40 -33.19 0.50
CA ALA A 778 -22.03 -33.21 1.82
C ALA A 778 -21.92 -34.66 2.34
N ILE A 779 -21.13 -34.85 3.40
CA ILE A 779 -21.02 -36.14 4.10
C ILE A 779 -22.31 -36.40 4.87
#